data_AF-A0A2V3Y136-F1
#
_entry.id   AF-A0A2V3Y136-F1
#
_cell.length_a   1.000
_cell.length_b   1.000
_cell.length_c   1.000
_cell.angle_alpha   90.00
_cell.angle_beta   90.00
_cell.angle_gamma   90.00
#
_symmetry.space_group_name_H-M   'P 1'
#
loop_
_entity.id
_entity.type
_entity.pdbx_description
1 polymer ?
#
loop_
_entity_poly.entity_id
_entity_poly.type
_entity_poly.pdbx_seq_one_letter_code
_entity_poly.pdbx_strand_id
1 'polypeptide(L)'
;MRDEWFIRGEVPMTKSEVRAVSVEKLELSPDSVLYDIGAGTGSVSVEAAAFMPEGTVYAVEKKREAVELLEKNRKKFQAEQIRIIEGAAPEALEGLEAPTHAFLGGTSGKMADILSLLLAKNPEVRVVVNAITLESVSKVMEWTADHGIEADIVLVSVSRAKAAGRVHMMIAQNPVYVISFGGRETGGVKAAKQAVTAEKASGSETAYPRLMLAAPKSGSGKTMMTCGLLAAWKKREIECRAFKCGPDYIDPMFHKYVLGIDGGNLDTFFLPEEEVRNQFKDLAAGADLSVVEGVMGYYDGVGGNDTWASSYDTARALDAPVVLVLDCKGASLSLAAEIKGFLEYRKDSRIRGVILNRISPVMAERLVPEIEKLGISVFGYLPECDAAKVTSRHLGLVIPEESGALRERLELLALEIEKTVDVEGLLRLAGGAGELKNDGEAAEGSAESVIGVEAPGTERIRIGIARDEAFCFYYQENIKLFESLGAEFVEFDPMRDEHLPKEIAGLMLGGGYPELYAERLSANGSLLREIKEAAAGGMPILAECGGFLYLHEELETKEGEVLPMAGVIAGRAFPTGKLSRFGYIGLVPYGDTPLLKEGEEIRGHEFHYWDSTACGNAMKAVKPGGKRSWDCIHADGGLLAGFPHLYYPSNPSAAERWLELCRKGT
;
A
#
# COMPACT_ATOMS: atom_id res chain seq x y z
N MET A 1 11.54 16.99 -31.46
CA MET A 1 12.34 18.04 -32.15
C MET A 1 11.70 18.46 -33.48
N ARG A 2 11.92 19.69 -33.99
CA ARG A 2 11.33 20.13 -35.29
C ARG A 2 12.07 19.56 -36.50
N ASP A 3 11.31 19.31 -37.55
CA ASP A 3 11.76 18.67 -38.79
C ASP A 3 12.76 19.52 -39.61
N GLU A 4 12.71 20.83 -39.44
CA GLU A 4 13.58 21.83 -40.08
C GLU A 4 14.94 21.98 -39.38
N TRP A 5 15.07 21.44 -38.17
CA TRP A 5 16.33 21.49 -37.43
C TRP A 5 17.36 20.49 -37.96
N PHE A 6 16.93 19.47 -38.69
CA PHE A 6 17.82 18.47 -39.28
C PHE A 6 18.35 18.93 -40.64
N ILE A 7 19.63 18.64 -40.93
CA ILE A 7 20.19 18.77 -42.27
C ILE A 7 19.50 17.74 -43.15
N ARG A 8 19.02 18.18 -44.33
CA ARG A 8 18.24 17.37 -45.27
C ARG A 8 19.02 17.09 -46.55
N GLY A 9 18.72 15.94 -47.15
CA GLY A 9 19.12 15.53 -48.51
C GLY A 9 17.98 14.75 -49.16
N GLU A 10 18.27 13.83 -50.08
CA GLU A 10 17.26 12.96 -50.70
C GLU A 10 16.88 11.75 -49.82
N VAL A 11 17.63 11.54 -48.73
CA VAL A 11 17.43 10.46 -47.76
C VAL A 11 16.10 10.65 -47.00
N PRO A 12 15.21 9.65 -47.00
CA PRO A 12 13.95 9.71 -46.24
C PRO A 12 14.17 9.94 -44.74
N MET A 13 13.24 10.65 -44.11
CA MET A 13 13.28 11.00 -42.69
C MET A 13 11.92 10.73 -42.04
N THR A 14 11.94 10.10 -40.86
CA THR A 14 10.77 10.00 -39.98
C THR A 14 10.31 11.40 -39.58
N LYS A 15 9.08 11.78 -39.91
CA LYS A 15 8.53 13.12 -39.63
C LYS A 15 8.32 13.34 -38.13
N SER A 16 8.40 14.59 -37.68
CA SER A 16 8.36 14.95 -36.25
C SER A 16 7.21 14.35 -35.45
N GLU A 17 6.01 14.25 -36.03
CA GLU A 17 4.83 13.69 -35.36
C GLU A 17 4.97 12.19 -35.16
N VAL A 18 5.40 11.47 -36.20
CA VAL A 18 5.65 10.02 -36.12
C VAL A 18 6.83 9.75 -35.21
N ARG A 19 7.90 10.55 -35.30
CA ARG A 19 9.10 10.45 -34.48
C ARG A 19 8.80 10.65 -33.00
N ALA A 20 7.96 11.63 -32.65
CA ALA A 20 7.56 11.84 -31.26
C ALA A 20 6.86 10.61 -30.67
N VAL A 21 5.91 10.02 -31.40
CA VAL A 21 5.23 8.78 -30.98
C VAL A 21 6.21 7.61 -30.91
N SER A 22 7.11 7.48 -31.89
CA SER A 22 8.08 6.38 -31.94
C SER A 22 9.07 6.42 -30.78
N VAL A 23 9.60 7.60 -30.47
CA VAL A 23 10.58 7.79 -29.38
C VAL A 23 9.90 7.63 -28.02
N GLU A 24 8.67 8.09 -27.85
CA GLU A 24 7.90 7.86 -26.63
C GLU A 24 7.66 6.36 -26.40
N LYS A 25 7.26 5.62 -27.45
CA LYS A 25 7.04 4.17 -27.38
C LYS A 25 8.30 3.35 -27.13
N LEU A 26 9.49 3.95 -27.29
CA LEU A 26 10.73 3.31 -26.90
C LEU A 26 10.91 3.31 -25.38
N GLU A 27 10.27 4.20 -24.60
CA GLU A 27 10.34 4.17 -23.13
C GLU A 27 11.79 4.23 -22.58
N LEU A 28 12.64 5.04 -23.24
CA LEU A 28 14.08 5.09 -22.99
C LEU A 28 14.44 5.58 -21.58
N SER A 29 15.43 4.93 -20.97
CA SER A 29 16.09 5.35 -19.72
C SER A 29 17.45 6.02 -19.98
N PRO A 30 17.99 6.86 -19.05
CA PRO A 30 19.20 7.64 -19.30
C PRO A 30 20.45 6.86 -19.74
N ASP A 31 20.55 5.59 -19.34
CA ASP A 31 21.65 4.64 -19.57
C ASP A 31 21.36 3.61 -20.67
N SER A 32 20.26 3.78 -21.42
CA SER A 32 19.81 2.79 -22.41
C SER A 32 20.79 2.57 -23.57
N VAL A 33 20.82 1.35 -24.07
CA VAL A 33 21.54 0.96 -25.30
C VAL A 33 20.51 0.76 -26.41
N LEU A 34 20.43 1.74 -27.31
CA LEU A 34 19.48 1.76 -28.42
C LEU A 34 20.14 1.34 -29.73
N TYR A 35 19.55 0.38 -30.44
CA TYR A 35 19.84 0.14 -31.84
C TYR A 35 18.85 0.90 -32.73
N ASP A 36 19.31 1.84 -33.55
CA ASP A 36 18.49 2.50 -34.57
C ASP A 36 18.81 1.88 -35.94
N ILE A 37 17.94 0.99 -36.41
CA ILE A 37 18.15 0.17 -37.61
C ILE A 37 17.44 0.80 -38.82
N GLY A 38 18.23 1.18 -39.82
CA GLY A 38 17.75 1.98 -40.94
C GLY A 38 17.62 3.45 -40.54
N ALA A 39 18.65 3.96 -39.85
CA ALA A 39 18.64 5.26 -39.20
C ALA A 39 18.45 6.46 -40.17
N GLY A 40 18.72 6.27 -41.47
CA GLY A 40 18.47 7.28 -42.50
C GLY A 40 19.18 8.60 -42.19
N THR A 41 18.43 9.68 -41.96
CA THR A 41 19.00 10.98 -41.59
C THR A 41 19.51 11.08 -40.15
N GLY A 42 19.25 10.07 -39.32
CA GLY A 42 19.56 10.05 -37.89
C GLY A 42 18.56 10.80 -37.01
N SER A 43 17.40 11.16 -37.55
CA SER A 43 16.44 11.98 -36.79
C SER A 43 15.93 11.30 -35.52
N VAL A 44 15.65 9.98 -35.56
CA VAL A 44 15.28 9.19 -34.40
C VAL A 44 16.48 9.02 -33.48
N SER A 45 17.66 8.66 -34.02
CA SER A 45 18.90 8.55 -33.26
C SER A 45 19.21 9.79 -32.41
N VAL A 46 19.11 10.98 -33.00
CA VAL A 46 19.38 12.27 -32.33
C VAL A 46 18.31 12.60 -31.29
N GLU A 47 17.03 12.37 -31.60
CA GLU A 47 15.96 12.65 -30.64
C GLU A 47 16.02 11.68 -29.45
N ALA A 48 16.29 10.41 -29.70
CA ALA A 48 16.52 9.40 -28.66
C ALA A 48 17.76 9.72 -27.81
N ALA A 49 18.87 10.08 -28.45
CA ALA A 49 20.12 10.45 -27.77
C ALA A 49 19.91 11.57 -26.74
N ALA A 50 19.02 12.54 -27.00
CA ALA A 50 18.70 13.59 -26.03
C ALA A 50 18.01 13.09 -24.74
N PHE A 51 17.38 11.91 -24.76
CA PHE A 51 16.83 11.25 -23.57
C PHE A 51 17.84 10.35 -22.85
N MET A 52 18.98 10.06 -23.49
CA MET A 52 19.99 9.10 -23.03
C MET A 52 21.37 9.78 -22.86
N PRO A 53 21.55 10.62 -21.82
CA PRO A 53 22.83 11.30 -21.58
C PRO A 53 23.98 10.35 -21.19
N GLU A 54 23.66 9.18 -20.64
CA GLU A 54 24.63 8.17 -20.20
C GLU A 54 24.61 6.90 -21.08
N GLY A 55 23.60 6.79 -21.95
CA GLY A 55 23.38 5.66 -22.84
C GLY A 55 24.17 5.73 -24.14
N THR A 56 23.95 4.74 -25.01
CA THR A 56 24.60 4.64 -26.33
C THR A 56 23.57 4.37 -27.41
N VAL A 57 23.67 5.09 -28.53
CA VAL A 57 22.86 4.82 -29.73
C VAL A 57 23.75 4.22 -30.82
N TYR A 58 23.50 2.97 -31.18
CA TYR A 58 24.09 2.35 -32.37
C TYR A 58 23.19 2.63 -33.58
N ALA A 59 23.55 3.64 -34.37
CA ALA A 59 22.83 4.02 -35.58
C ALA A 59 23.37 3.24 -36.79
N VAL A 60 22.57 2.30 -37.30
CA VAL A 60 22.96 1.35 -38.34
C VAL A 60 22.34 1.77 -39.67
N GLU A 61 23.20 2.02 -40.66
CA GLU A 61 22.79 2.43 -42.00
C GLU A 61 23.75 1.89 -43.06
N LYS A 62 23.21 1.39 -44.19
CA LYS A 62 23.99 0.77 -45.27
C LYS A 62 24.27 1.71 -46.44
N LYS A 63 23.45 2.75 -46.61
CA LYS A 63 23.61 3.70 -47.71
C LYS A 63 24.61 4.77 -47.30
N ARG A 64 25.76 4.81 -47.97
CA ARG A 64 26.82 5.79 -47.71
C ARG A 64 26.35 7.25 -47.66
N GLU A 65 25.45 7.65 -48.57
CA GLU A 65 24.88 9.01 -48.56
C GLU A 65 24.10 9.31 -47.26
N ALA A 66 23.38 8.32 -46.73
CA ALA A 66 22.64 8.45 -45.47
C ALA A 66 23.59 8.45 -44.26
N VAL A 67 24.65 7.64 -44.28
CA VAL A 67 25.73 7.68 -43.27
C VAL A 67 26.39 9.06 -43.21
N GLU A 68 26.74 9.64 -44.36
CA GLU A 68 27.32 10.99 -44.45
C GLU A 68 26.37 12.08 -43.92
N LEU A 69 25.07 11.93 -44.17
CA LEU A 69 24.06 12.86 -43.67
C LEU A 69 23.81 12.71 -42.16
N LEU A 70 23.78 11.48 -41.66
CA LEU A 70 23.64 11.14 -40.26
C LEU A 70 24.83 11.69 -39.45
N GLU A 71 26.06 11.57 -39.98
CA GLU A 71 27.27 12.14 -39.36
C GLU A 71 27.22 13.68 -39.28
N LYS A 72 26.67 14.34 -40.30
CA LYS A 72 26.45 15.80 -40.27
C LYS A 72 25.45 16.19 -39.19
N ASN A 73 24.35 15.45 -39.06
CA ASN A 73 23.35 15.70 -38.01
C ASN A 73 23.90 15.39 -36.61
N ARG A 74 24.61 14.28 -36.43
CA ARG A 74 25.30 13.93 -35.17
C ARG A 74 26.16 15.08 -34.67
N LYS A 75 27.02 15.62 -35.54
CA LYS A 75 27.87 16.79 -35.24
C LYS A 75 27.06 18.06 -34.95
N LYS A 76 26.02 18.34 -35.73
CA LYS A 76 25.18 19.53 -35.55
C LYS A 76 24.50 19.57 -34.18
N PHE A 77 24.07 18.41 -33.69
CA PHE A 77 23.37 18.28 -32.41
C PHE A 77 24.28 17.89 -31.24
N GLN A 78 25.60 17.78 -31.46
CA GLN A 78 26.58 17.38 -30.44
C GLN A 78 26.22 16.04 -29.76
N ALA A 79 25.66 15.11 -30.53
CA ALA A 79 25.18 13.83 -30.03
C ALA A 79 26.31 12.79 -30.05
N GLU A 80 27.31 12.97 -29.18
CA GLU A 80 28.51 12.12 -29.09
C GLU A 80 28.22 10.66 -28.71
N GLN A 81 27.09 10.40 -28.06
CA GLN A 81 26.60 9.05 -27.71
C GLN A 81 26.14 8.23 -28.92
N ILE A 82 26.00 8.84 -30.10
CA ILE A 82 25.65 8.12 -31.33
C ILE A 82 26.91 7.53 -31.96
N ARG A 83 26.94 6.19 -32.01
CA ARG A 83 27.93 5.38 -32.73
C ARG A 83 27.34 4.94 -34.07
N ILE A 84 27.92 5.45 -35.15
CA ILE A 84 27.45 5.14 -36.50
C ILE A 84 28.11 3.85 -36.99
N ILE A 85 27.29 2.90 -37.42
CA ILE A 85 27.73 1.61 -37.97
C ILE A 85 27.31 1.54 -39.43
N GLU A 86 28.27 1.65 -40.34
CA GLU A 86 28.03 1.48 -41.78
C GLU A 86 27.91 0.00 -42.11
N GLY A 87 26.69 -0.46 -42.43
CA GLY A 87 26.42 -1.87 -42.71
C GLY A 87 24.93 -2.20 -42.77
N ALA A 88 24.62 -3.44 -43.15
CA ALA A 88 23.25 -3.95 -43.16
C ALA A 88 23.00 -4.81 -41.92
N ALA A 89 21.85 -4.63 -41.27
CA ALA A 89 21.37 -5.57 -40.27
C ALA A 89 20.81 -6.85 -40.95
N PRO A 90 20.92 -8.03 -40.33
CA PRO A 90 21.42 -8.28 -38.97
C PRO A 90 22.95 -8.30 -38.83
N GLU A 91 23.72 -8.43 -39.92
CA GLU A 91 25.17 -8.68 -39.86
C GLU A 91 25.94 -7.56 -39.14
N ALA A 92 25.54 -6.30 -39.35
CA ALA A 92 26.14 -5.14 -38.71
C ALA A 92 25.88 -5.03 -37.19
N LEU A 93 25.01 -5.89 -36.64
CA LEU A 93 24.69 -5.93 -35.20
C LEU A 93 25.59 -6.91 -34.43
N GLU A 94 26.37 -7.73 -35.15
CA GLU A 94 27.30 -8.68 -34.53
C GLU A 94 28.43 -7.95 -33.80
N GLY A 95 28.78 -8.44 -32.61
CA GLY A 95 29.83 -7.83 -31.77
C GLY A 95 29.46 -6.50 -31.10
N LEU A 96 28.29 -5.92 -31.40
CA LEU A 96 27.76 -4.78 -30.65
C LEU A 96 27.23 -5.22 -29.27
N GLU A 97 27.35 -4.32 -28.29
CA GLU A 97 26.77 -4.45 -26.95
C GLU A 97 25.29 -4.80 -26.99
N ALA A 98 24.81 -5.69 -26.12
CA ALA A 98 23.42 -6.14 -26.13
C ALA A 98 22.45 -4.94 -25.99
N PRO A 99 21.45 -4.80 -26.89
CA PRO A 99 20.54 -3.67 -26.85
C PRO A 99 19.55 -3.83 -25.69
N THR A 100 19.29 -2.74 -24.97
CA THR A 100 18.09 -2.65 -24.13
C THR A 100 16.87 -2.27 -24.97
N HIS A 101 17.09 -1.51 -26.05
CA HIS A 101 16.05 -1.00 -26.94
C HIS A 101 16.44 -1.13 -28.41
N ALA A 102 15.46 -1.29 -29.29
CA ALA A 102 15.65 -1.28 -30.73
C ALA A 102 14.53 -0.51 -31.45
N PHE A 103 14.91 0.38 -32.35
CA PHE A 103 14.03 1.05 -33.28
C PHE A 103 14.30 0.56 -34.71
N LEU A 104 13.24 0.17 -35.43
CA LEU A 104 13.33 -0.34 -36.79
C LEU A 104 12.57 0.60 -37.74
N GLY A 105 13.32 1.42 -38.49
CA GLY A 105 12.79 2.32 -39.52
C GLY A 105 12.87 1.74 -40.95
N GLY A 106 13.83 0.85 -41.21
CA GLY A 106 14.00 0.23 -42.53
C GLY A 106 14.80 -1.07 -42.50
N THR A 107 14.13 -2.20 -42.72
CA THR A 107 14.75 -3.53 -42.55
C THR A 107 15.17 -4.22 -43.85
N SER A 108 14.92 -3.59 -45.01
CA SER A 108 15.24 -4.16 -46.33
C SER A 108 14.74 -5.60 -46.54
N GLY A 109 13.62 -5.96 -45.91
CA GLY A 109 12.99 -7.28 -46.01
C GLY A 109 13.46 -8.32 -44.99
N LYS A 110 14.49 -8.03 -44.18
CA LYS A 110 15.05 -8.94 -43.16
C LYS A 110 14.42 -8.76 -41.76
N MET A 111 13.13 -8.43 -41.69
CA MET A 111 12.45 -8.10 -40.42
C MET A 111 12.58 -9.24 -39.39
N ALA A 112 12.18 -10.45 -39.75
CA ALA A 112 12.19 -11.61 -38.86
C ALA A 112 13.61 -11.93 -38.34
N ASP A 113 14.62 -11.94 -39.22
CA ASP A 113 16.00 -12.24 -38.84
C ASP A 113 16.55 -11.21 -37.83
N ILE A 114 16.21 -9.93 -38.02
CA ILE A 114 16.61 -8.85 -37.10
C ILE A 114 15.93 -9.04 -35.75
N LEU A 115 14.60 -9.27 -35.73
CA LEU A 115 13.85 -9.45 -34.49
C LEU A 115 14.33 -10.68 -33.70
N SER A 116 14.58 -11.80 -34.38
CA SER A 116 15.14 -13.00 -33.76
C SER A 116 16.54 -12.77 -33.19
N LEU A 117 17.40 -12.01 -33.87
CA LEU A 117 18.72 -11.65 -33.34
C LEU A 117 18.62 -10.73 -32.12
N LEU A 118 17.70 -9.77 -32.12
CA LEU A 118 17.47 -8.86 -31.00
C LEU A 118 17.06 -9.63 -29.75
N LEU A 119 16.05 -10.52 -29.85
CA LEU A 119 15.65 -11.38 -28.72
C LEU A 119 16.77 -12.32 -28.26
N ALA A 120 17.55 -12.88 -29.20
CA ALA A 120 18.66 -13.75 -28.85
C ALA A 120 19.76 -13.00 -28.07
N LYS A 121 19.98 -11.71 -28.37
CA LYS A 121 20.92 -10.85 -27.64
C LYS A 121 20.37 -10.39 -26.29
N ASN A 122 19.09 -10.05 -26.24
CA ASN A 122 18.40 -9.65 -25.02
C ASN A 122 16.93 -10.07 -25.09
N PRO A 123 16.51 -11.09 -24.33
CA PRO A 123 15.11 -11.53 -24.30
C PRO A 123 14.12 -10.46 -23.81
N GLU A 124 14.59 -9.45 -23.06
CA GLU A 124 13.79 -8.34 -22.53
C GLU A 124 13.91 -7.06 -23.38
N VAL A 125 14.41 -7.14 -24.62
CA VAL A 125 14.59 -5.95 -25.47
C VAL A 125 13.25 -5.27 -25.80
N ARG A 126 13.15 -3.95 -25.61
CA ARG A 126 12.01 -3.15 -26.07
C ARG A 126 12.18 -2.81 -27.54
N VAL A 127 11.19 -3.17 -28.36
CA VAL A 127 11.26 -2.97 -29.81
C VAL A 127 10.14 -2.04 -30.28
N VAL A 128 10.51 -1.06 -31.11
CA VAL A 128 9.56 -0.20 -31.82
C VAL A 128 9.83 -0.28 -33.32
N VAL A 129 8.78 -0.55 -34.10
CA VAL A 129 8.85 -0.68 -35.56
C VAL A 129 7.94 0.34 -36.21
N ASN A 130 8.48 1.11 -37.15
CA ASN A 130 7.68 1.96 -38.03
C ASN A 130 7.44 1.27 -39.36
N ALA A 131 6.18 0.95 -39.65
CA ALA A 131 5.76 0.27 -40.88
C ALA A 131 4.80 1.15 -41.69
N ILE A 132 5.05 1.26 -42.99
CA ILE A 132 4.19 2.00 -43.93
C ILE A 132 3.33 1.03 -44.75
N THR A 133 3.83 -0.18 -44.99
CA THR A 133 3.13 -1.18 -45.82
C THR A 133 2.47 -2.24 -44.95
N LEU A 134 1.30 -2.73 -45.40
CA LEU A 134 0.58 -3.79 -44.69
C LEU A 134 1.36 -5.10 -44.62
N GLU A 135 2.20 -5.39 -45.61
CA GLU A 135 3.09 -6.56 -45.60
C GLU A 135 4.12 -6.47 -44.47
N SER A 136 4.60 -5.27 -44.16
CA SER A 136 5.54 -5.06 -43.05
C SER A 136 4.85 -5.23 -41.71
N VAL A 137 3.62 -4.71 -41.56
CA VAL A 137 2.78 -4.93 -40.38
C VAL A 137 2.51 -6.42 -40.21
N SER A 138 2.03 -7.10 -41.26
CA SER A 138 1.71 -8.53 -41.24
C SER A 138 2.91 -9.37 -40.82
N LYS A 139 4.12 -9.09 -41.33
CA LYS A 139 5.34 -9.82 -40.96
C LYS A 139 5.71 -9.64 -39.48
N VAL A 140 5.54 -8.44 -38.93
CA VAL A 140 5.78 -8.20 -37.50
C VAL A 140 4.76 -8.96 -36.68
N MET A 141 3.48 -8.88 -37.04
CA MET A 141 2.39 -9.56 -36.31
C MET A 141 2.50 -11.09 -36.34
N GLU A 142 2.82 -11.67 -37.50
CA GLU A 142 3.04 -13.10 -37.65
C GLU A 142 4.21 -13.55 -36.79
N TRP A 143 5.33 -12.80 -36.85
CA TRP A 143 6.50 -13.12 -36.04
C TRP A 143 6.23 -12.99 -34.53
N THR A 144 5.55 -11.93 -34.06
CA THR A 144 5.25 -11.79 -32.62
C THR A 144 4.28 -12.88 -32.15
N ALA A 145 3.30 -13.24 -32.97
CA ALA A 145 2.37 -14.34 -32.68
C ALA A 145 3.11 -15.69 -32.54
N ASP A 146 4.02 -16.00 -33.46
CA ASP A 146 4.83 -17.23 -33.43
C ASP A 146 5.73 -17.33 -32.18
N HIS A 147 6.03 -16.20 -31.54
CA HIS A 147 6.88 -16.12 -30.35
C HIS A 147 6.09 -15.85 -29.06
N GLY A 148 4.74 -15.83 -29.12
CA GLY A 148 3.88 -15.59 -27.95
C GLY A 148 4.02 -14.19 -27.35
N ILE A 149 4.41 -13.20 -28.16
CA ILE A 149 4.61 -11.80 -27.76
C ILE A 149 3.38 -10.99 -28.16
N GLU A 150 2.79 -10.27 -27.21
CA GLU A 150 1.73 -9.30 -27.50
C GLU A 150 2.35 -7.99 -28.02
N ALA A 151 1.74 -7.41 -29.06
CA ALA A 151 2.22 -6.17 -29.67
C ALA A 151 1.15 -5.08 -29.62
N ASP A 152 1.53 -3.89 -29.18
CA ASP A 152 0.72 -2.68 -29.27
C ASP A 152 0.91 -2.02 -30.65
N ILE A 153 -0.20 -1.60 -31.27
CA ILE A 153 -0.21 -1.08 -32.64
C ILE A 153 -0.93 0.27 -32.66
N VAL A 154 -0.20 1.32 -33.04
CA VAL A 154 -0.72 2.67 -33.18
C VAL A 154 -0.66 3.11 -34.64
N LEU A 155 -1.79 3.55 -35.20
CA LEU A 155 -1.83 4.14 -36.54
C LEU A 155 -1.72 5.67 -36.44
N VAL A 156 -0.64 6.24 -36.98
CA VAL A 156 -0.42 7.68 -37.02
C VAL A 156 -0.76 8.22 -38.41
N SER A 157 -1.80 9.05 -38.48
CA SER A 157 -2.23 9.75 -39.70
C SER A 157 -2.09 11.26 -39.54
N VAL A 158 -1.26 11.88 -40.38
CA VAL A 158 -0.92 13.31 -40.27
C VAL A 158 -1.32 14.06 -41.53
N SER A 159 -1.94 15.23 -41.38
CA SER A 159 -2.17 16.18 -42.46
C SER A 159 -1.63 17.55 -42.10
N ARG A 160 -0.81 18.15 -42.97
CA ARG A 160 -0.23 19.47 -42.74
C ARG A 160 -0.79 20.50 -43.70
N ALA A 161 -1.15 21.65 -43.17
CA ALA A 161 -1.55 22.79 -43.97
C ALA A 161 -0.36 23.35 -44.76
N LYS A 162 -0.53 23.55 -46.07
CA LYS A 162 0.36 24.33 -46.93
C LYS A 162 -0.41 25.54 -47.44
N ALA A 163 0.17 26.73 -47.29
CA ALA A 163 -0.43 27.95 -47.83
C ALA A 163 -0.51 27.86 -49.37
N ALA A 164 -1.71 28.13 -49.90
CA ALA A 164 -2.01 28.20 -51.32
C ALA A 164 -2.75 29.53 -51.59
N GLY A 165 -1.99 30.63 -51.64
CA GLY A 165 -2.56 31.98 -51.68
C GLY A 165 -3.14 32.39 -50.32
N ARG A 166 -4.44 32.71 -50.27
CA ARG A 166 -5.16 33.13 -49.03
C ARG A 166 -5.79 31.98 -48.25
N VAL A 167 -5.68 30.74 -48.75
CA VAL A 167 -6.27 29.56 -48.13
C VAL A 167 -5.17 28.54 -47.79
N HIS A 168 -5.50 27.62 -46.88
CA HIS A 168 -4.63 26.51 -46.51
C HIS A 168 -5.14 25.24 -47.20
N MET A 169 -4.27 24.57 -47.94
CA MET A 169 -4.52 23.24 -48.48
C MET A 169 -3.94 22.20 -47.52
N MET A 170 -4.78 21.29 -47.04
CA MET A 170 -4.31 20.18 -46.21
C MET A 170 -3.63 19.14 -47.10
N ILE A 171 -2.38 18.84 -46.81
CA ILE A 171 -1.61 17.79 -47.48
C ILE A 171 -1.51 16.61 -46.51
N ALA A 172 -2.21 15.53 -46.85
CA ALA A 172 -2.11 14.28 -46.12
C ALA A 172 -0.72 13.65 -46.34
N GLN A 173 -0.16 13.11 -45.27
CA GLN A 173 1.02 12.27 -45.31
C GLN A 173 0.59 10.80 -45.31
N ASN A 174 1.47 9.92 -45.79
CA ASN A 174 1.21 8.49 -45.72
C ASN A 174 1.06 8.07 -44.25
N PRO A 175 0.05 7.26 -43.92
CA PRO A 175 -0.09 6.73 -42.57
C PRO A 175 1.12 5.87 -42.21
N VAL A 176 1.51 5.91 -40.94
CA VAL A 176 2.58 5.07 -40.39
C VAL A 176 2.03 4.28 -39.22
N TYR A 177 2.20 2.96 -39.25
CA TYR A 177 1.97 2.08 -38.12
C TYR A 177 3.21 2.09 -37.24
N VAL A 178 3.03 2.45 -35.98
CA VAL A 178 4.04 2.33 -34.92
C VAL A 178 3.66 1.10 -34.11
N ILE A 179 4.47 0.05 -34.21
CA ILE A 179 4.25 -1.21 -33.51
C ILE A 179 5.29 -1.31 -32.40
N SER A 180 4.87 -1.56 -31.17
CA SER A 180 5.77 -1.68 -30.01
C SER A 180 5.49 -2.94 -29.21
N PHE A 181 6.53 -3.63 -28.77
CA PHE A 181 6.46 -4.86 -27.98
C PHE A 181 7.76 -5.11 -27.22
N GLY A 182 7.73 -6.04 -26.26
CA GLY A 182 8.89 -6.36 -25.43
C GLY A 182 9.27 -5.23 -24.48
N GLY A 183 10.49 -5.25 -23.96
CA GLY A 183 10.89 -4.44 -22.80
C GLY A 183 10.62 -5.20 -21.50
N ARG A 184 11.11 -4.69 -20.37
CA ARG A 184 10.55 -5.03 -19.06
C ARG A 184 9.14 -4.48 -18.99
N GLU A 185 8.22 -5.20 -19.60
CA GLU A 185 6.85 -4.76 -19.73
C GLU A 185 6.17 -4.84 -18.35
N THR A 186 5.49 -3.76 -17.99
CA THR A 186 4.36 -3.74 -17.06
C THR A 186 3.25 -4.75 -17.41
N GLY A 187 3.38 -5.46 -18.54
CA GLY A 187 2.61 -6.64 -18.95
C GLY A 187 2.70 -7.81 -17.98
N GLY A 188 3.74 -7.90 -17.14
CA GLY A 188 3.76 -8.85 -16.03
C GLY A 188 2.65 -8.59 -15.00
N VAL A 189 2.17 -7.35 -14.85
CA VAL A 189 0.96 -7.03 -14.07
C VAL A 189 -0.29 -7.55 -14.75
N LYS A 190 -0.44 -7.36 -16.06
CA LYS A 190 -1.63 -7.87 -16.76
C LYS A 190 -1.64 -9.39 -16.77
N ALA A 191 -0.51 -10.04 -16.98
CA ALA A 191 -0.38 -11.49 -16.91
C ALA A 191 -0.54 -12.02 -15.47
N ALA A 192 -0.01 -11.33 -14.45
CA ALA A 192 -0.20 -11.72 -13.05
C ALA A 192 -1.62 -11.43 -12.56
N LYS A 193 -2.23 -10.31 -12.95
CA LYS A 193 -3.64 -9.99 -12.73
C LYS A 193 -4.52 -10.98 -13.47
N GLN A 194 -4.18 -11.37 -14.70
CA GLN A 194 -4.84 -12.43 -15.48
C GLN A 194 -4.61 -13.81 -14.87
N ALA A 195 -3.47 -14.11 -14.25
CA ALA A 195 -3.24 -15.36 -13.53
C ALA A 195 -4.08 -15.40 -12.25
N VAL A 196 -4.10 -14.30 -11.49
CA VAL A 196 -4.95 -14.12 -10.31
C VAL A 196 -6.44 -14.17 -10.69
N THR A 197 -6.84 -13.57 -11.81
CA THR A 197 -8.23 -13.62 -12.31
C THR A 197 -8.58 -14.92 -13.04
N ALA A 198 -7.62 -15.63 -13.62
CA ALA A 198 -7.82 -16.97 -14.21
C ALA A 198 -7.94 -18.03 -13.12
N GLU A 199 -7.20 -17.91 -12.01
CA GLU A 199 -7.45 -18.68 -10.80
C GLU A 199 -8.86 -18.40 -10.26
N LYS A 200 -9.30 -17.12 -10.20
CA LYS A 200 -10.72 -16.75 -9.91
C LYS A 200 -11.72 -17.38 -10.90
N ALA A 201 -11.42 -17.40 -12.20
CA ALA A 201 -12.32 -17.87 -13.26
C ALA A 201 -12.35 -19.41 -13.42
N SER A 202 -11.33 -20.12 -12.94
CA SER A 202 -11.24 -21.59 -13.01
C SER A 202 -12.15 -22.35 -12.05
N GLY A 203 -12.88 -21.64 -11.17
CA GLY A 203 -14.02 -22.25 -10.47
C GLY A 203 -14.38 -21.76 -9.06
N SER A 204 -13.86 -20.65 -8.53
CA SER A 204 -14.41 -20.13 -7.27
C SER A 204 -14.47 -18.60 -7.21
N GLU A 205 -15.68 -18.07 -7.05
CA GLU A 205 -15.98 -16.69 -6.65
C GLU A 205 -15.40 -16.34 -5.24
N THR A 206 -14.57 -17.22 -4.67
CA THR A 206 -14.09 -17.24 -3.27
C THR A 206 -12.56 -17.22 -3.15
N ALA A 207 -11.81 -16.97 -4.23
CA ALA A 207 -10.35 -16.86 -4.13
C ALA A 207 -9.95 -15.50 -3.53
N TYR A 208 -9.23 -15.55 -2.39
CA TYR A 208 -8.69 -14.38 -1.69
C TYR A 208 -7.15 -14.35 -1.77
N PRO A 209 -6.56 -13.79 -2.83
CA PRO A 209 -5.11 -13.63 -2.96
C PRO A 209 -4.56 -12.82 -1.79
N ARG A 210 -3.53 -13.35 -1.12
CA ARG A 210 -3.04 -12.76 0.12
C ARG A 210 -1.57 -13.05 0.37
N LEU A 211 -0.89 -12.10 1.00
CA LEU A 211 0.43 -12.30 1.57
C LEU A 211 0.55 -11.55 2.89
N MET A 212 1.50 -11.97 3.72
CA MET A 212 1.90 -11.20 4.89
C MET A 212 3.31 -10.65 4.74
N LEU A 213 3.47 -9.35 5.05
CA LEU A 213 4.77 -8.73 5.27
C LEU A 213 5.08 -8.75 6.77
N ALA A 214 6.08 -9.52 7.16
CA ALA A 214 6.51 -9.62 8.56
C ALA A 214 8.00 -9.25 8.70
N ALA A 215 8.56 -9.33 9.89
CA ALA A 215 9.98 -9.06 10.12
C ALA A 215 10.47 -9.81 11.36
N PRO A 216 11.79 -10.03 11.52
CA PRO A 216 12.35 -10.62 12.73
C PRO A 216 12.12 -9.81 14.01
N LYS A 217 12.00 -8.48 13.89
CA LYS A 217 11.84 -7.55 15.02
C LYS A 217 11.11 -6.27 14.61
N SER A 218 10.66 -5.50 15.60
CA SER A 218 10.19 -4.12 15.40
C SER A 218 11.29 -3.21 14.86
N GLY A 219 10.92 -2.19 14.08
CA GLY A 219 11.89 -1.21 13.53
C GLY A 219 12.70 -1.69 12.31
N SER A 220 12.35 -2.84 11.72
CA SER A 220 12.94 -3.32 10.46
C SER A 220 12.41 -2.62 9.22
N GLY A 221 11.46 -1.68 9.35
CA GLY A 221 10.88 -0.91 8.24
C GLY A 221 9.69 -1.57 7.54
N LYS A 222 8.96 -2.47 8.22
CA LYS A 222 7.75 -3.14 7.70
C LYS A 222 6.74 -2.14 7.14
N THR A 223 6.28 -1.20 7.96
CA THR A 223 5.24 -0.22 7.60
C THR A 223 5.57 0.53 6.33
N MET A 224 6.81 1.01 6.18
CA MET A 224 7.24 1.74 4.98
C MET A 224 7.33 0.83 3.77
N MET A 225 7.83 -0.40 3.94
CA MET A 225 7.83 -1.40 2.87
C MET A 225 6.40 -1.72 2.41
N THR A 226 5.48 -1.95 3.36
CA THR A 226 4.05 -2.17 3.09
C THR A 226 3.46 -1.00 2.32
N CYS A 227 3.62 0.23 2.81
CA CYS A 227 3.05 1.43 2.19
C CYS A 227 3.62 1.67 0.79
N GLY A 228 4.92 1.47 0.60
CA GLY A 228 5.56 1.64 -0.70
C GLY A 228 5.11 0.57 -1.72
N LEU A 229 4.93 -0.68 -1.28
CA LEU A 229 4.37 -1.75 -2.11
C LEU A 229 2.90 -1.51 -2.45
N LEU A 230 2.07 -1.12 -1.47
CA LEU A 230 0.68 -0.71 -1.69
C LEU A 230 0.58 0.44 -2.71
N ALA A 231 1.48 1.41 -2.62
CA ALA A 231 1.54 2.52 -3.57
C ALA A 231 1.96 2.05 -4.98
N ALA A 232 2.93 1.13 -5.10
CA ALA A 232 3.34 0.52 -6.36
C ALA A 232 2.19 -0.27 -7.01
N TRP A 233 1.52 -1.15 -6.26
CA TRP A 233 0.36 -1.91 -6.75
C TRP A 233 -0.81 -1.01 -7.13
N LYS A 234 -1.07 0.06 -6.36
CA LYS A 234 -2.11 1.05 -6.71
C LYS A 234 -1.80 1.77 -8.03
N LYS A 235 -0.54 2.14 -8.29
CA LYS A 235 -0.11 2.71 -9.59
C LYS A 235 -0.29 1.73 -10.75
N ARG A 236 -0.22 0.43 -10.45
CA ARG A 236 -0.47 -0.68 -11.39
C ARG A 236 -1.95 -1.08 -11.49
N GLU A 237 -2.87 -0.29 -10.93
CA GLU A 237 -4.32 -0.55 -10.95
C GLU A 237 -4.72 -1.92 -10.37
N ILE A 238 -3.97 -2.39 -9.37
CA ILE A 238 -4.31 -3.57 -8.58
C ILE A 238 -5.18 -3.13 -7.40
N GLU A 239 -6.37 -3.72 -7.28
CA GLU A 239 -7.27 -3.42 -6.17
C GLU A 239 -6.79 -4.09 -4.88
N CYS A 240 -6.04 -3.33 -4.07
CA CYS A 240 -5.55 -3.82 -2.79
C CYS A 240 -6.54 -3.66 -1.64
N ARG A 241 -6.47 -4.59 -0.68
CA ARG A 241 -6.94 -4.43 0.70
C ARG A 241 -5.75 -4.59 1.64
N ALA A 242 -5.67 -3.72 2.63
CA ALA A 242 -4.59 -3.75 3.60
C ALA A 242 -5.13 -4.10 4.98
N PHE A 243 -4.38 -4.95 5.67
CA PHE A 243 -4.72 -5.43 6.99
C PHE A 243 -3.54 -5.24 7.91
N LYS A 244 -3.82 -5.00 9.20
CA LYS A 244 -2.80 -4.96 10.24
C LYS A 244 -3.02 -6.11 11.22
N CYS A 245 -1.97 -6.88 11.47
CA CYS A 245 -1.96 -7.84 12.55
C CYS A 245 -1.88 -7.11 13.90
N GLY A 246 -2.62 -7.56 14.90
CA GLY A 246 -2.51 -7.06 16.28
C GLY A 246 -3.31 -5.76 16.56
N PRO A 247 -3.18 -5.21 17.78
CA PRO A 247 -3.93 -4.07 18.26
C PRO A 247 -3.19 -2.78 17.91
N ASP A 248 -3.45 -2.25 16.72
CA ASP A 248 -2.76 -1.08 16.20
C ASP A 248 -3.73 -0.20 15.42
N TYR A 249 -3.63 1.11 15.61
CA TYR A 249 -4.40 2.10 14.87
C TYR A 249 -3.55 2.86 13.86
N ILE A 250 -2.24 2.90 14.06
CA ILE A 250 -1.37 3.84 13.37
C ILE A 250 -1.01 3.30 11.99
N ASP A 251 -0.56 2.05 11.91
CA ASP A 251 -0.25 1.42 10.63
C ASP A 251 -1.47 1.40 9.67
N PRO A 252 -2.70 1.05 10.12
CA PRO A 252 -3.91 1.21 9.30
C PRO A 252 -4.16 2.62 8.78
N MET A 253 -3.82 3.68 9.53
CA MET A 253 -3.93 5.06 9.02
C MET A 253 -2.98 5.32 7.85
N PHE A 254 -1.76 4.79 7.89
CA PHE A 254 -0.83 4.88 6.75
C PHE A 254 -1.35 4.10 5.54
N HIS A 255 -1.90 2.90 5.76
CA HIS A 255 -2.51 2.10 4.71
C HIS A 255 -3.69 2.84 4.07
N LYS A 256 -4.57 3.44 4.88
CA LYS A 256 -5.68 4.27 4.43
C LYS A 256 -5.20 5.49 3.67
N TYR A 257 -4.14 6.14 4.11
CA TYR A 257 -3.55 7.27 3.41
C TYR A 257 -3.08 6.90 2.00
N VAL A 258 -2.45 5.72 1.84
CA VAL A 258 -1.99 5.22 0.53
C VAL A 258 -3.15 4.78 -0.35
N LEU A 259 -4.06 3.95 0.18
CA LEU A 259 -5.11 3.31 -0.62
C LEU A 259 -6.33 4.21 -0.83
N GLY A 260 -6.61 5.12 0.10
CA GLY A 260 -7.80 5.98 0.12
C GLY A 260 -9.06 5.30 0.66
N ILE A 261 -8.90 4.11 1.26
CA ILE A 261 -9.98 3.30 1.84
C ILE A 261 -9.52 2.75 3.18
N ASP A 262 -10.47 2.46 4.08
CA ASP A 262 -10.15 1.86 5.37
C ASP A 262 -9.55 0.45 5.19
N GLY A 263 -8.54 0.15 6.04
CA GLY A 263 -8.01 -1.19 6.21
C GLY A 263 -8.80 -1.99 7.25
N GLY A 264 -8.26 -3.14 7.67
CA GLY A 264 -8.81 -3.93 8.77
C GLY A 264 -7.74 -4.43 9.75
N ASN A 265 -8.15 -4.76 10.97
CA ASN A 265 -7.28 -5.36 11.97
C ASN A 265 -7.60 -6.84 12.15
N LEU A 266 -6.58 -7.70 12.05
CA LEU A 266 -6.70 -9.15 12.20
C LEU A 266 -5.88 -9.59 13.41
N ASP A 267 -6.53 -10.18 14.40
CA ASP A 267 -5.87 -10.47 15.66
C ASP A 267 -6.45 -11.70 16.35
N THR A 268 -5.63 -12.74 16.47
CA THR A 268 -6.01 -13.99 17.17
C THR A 268 -6.04 -13.84 18.69
N PHE A 269 -5.59 -12.69 19.24
CA PHE A 269 -5.91 -12.31 20.62
C PHE A 269 -7.33 -11.80 20.72
N PHE A 270 -7.85 -11.03 19.78
CA PHE A 270 -9.21 -10.50 19.88
C PHE A 270 -10.27 -11.51 19.48
N LEU A 271 -9.99 -12.31 18.46
CA LEU A 271 -10.95 -13.25 17.89
C LEU A 271 -10.36 -14.67 17.79
N PRO A 272 -11.19 -15.71 17.84
CA PRO A 272 -10.78 -17.05 17.44
C PRO A 272 -10.29 -17.09 15.98
N GLU A 273 -9.46 -18.06 15.61
CA GLU A 273 -8.91 -18.16 14.24
C GLU A 273 -9.98 -18.21 13.14
N GLU A 274 -11.13 -18.84 13.41
CA GLU A 274 -12.27 -18.93 12.51
C GLU A 274 -12.87 -17.54 12.24
N GLU A 275 -13.12 -16.77 13.29
CA GLU A 275 -13.64 -15.40 13.17
C GLU A 275 -12.63 -14.46 12.50
N VAL A 276 -11.32 -14.64 12.75
CA VAL A 276 -10.28 -13.90 12.00
C VAL A 276 -10.36 -14.21 10.49
N ARG A 277 -10.63 -15.47 10.11
CA ARG A 277 -10.82 -15.84 8.70
C ARG A 277 -12.10 -15.24 8.14
N ASN A 278 -13.21 -15.28 8.86
CA ASN A 278 -14.49 -14.73 8.40
C ASN A 278 -14.37 -13.21 8.18
N GLN A 279 -13.83 -12.50 9.15
CA GLN A 279 -13.59 -11.06 9.04
C GLN A 279 -12.65 -10.74 7.86
N PHE A 280 -11.59 -11.52 7.66
CA PHE A 280 -10.72 -11.36 6.50
C PHE A 280 -11.49 -11.54 5.19
N LYS A 281 -12.30 -12.59 5.06
CA LYS A 281 -13.11 -12.86 3.85
C LYS A 281 -14.06 -11.71 3.53
N ASP A 282 -14.74 -11.17 4.54
CA ASP A 282 -15.70 -10.07 4.36
C ASP A 282 -15.01 -8.78 3.90
N LEU A 283 -13.87 -8.45 4.52
CA LEU A 283 -13.12 -7.23 4.21
C LEU A 283 -12.30 -7.34 2.90
N ALA A 284 -11.86 -8.55 2.55
CA ALA A 284 -11.08 -8.83 1.35
C ALA A 284 -11.96 -9.07 0.10
N ALA A 285 -13.28 -9.13 0.26
CA ALA A 285 -14.21 -9.37 -0.83
C ALA A 285 -13.98 -8.41 -2.01
N GLY A 286 -13.86 -8.98 -3.22
CA GLY A 286 -13.63 -8.24 -4.47
C GLY A 286 -12.18 -7.80 -4.72
N ALA A 287 -11.28 -7.88 -3.74
CA ALA A 287 -9.90 -7.43 -3.92
C ALA A 287 -9.10 -8.29 -4.91
N ASP A 288 -8.16 -7.66 -5.62
CA ASP A 288 -7.13 -8.36 -6.41
C ASP A 288 -6.01 -8.89 -5.51
N LEU A 289 -5.71 -8.18 -4.41
CA LEU A 289 -4.64 -8.53 -3.48
C LEU A 289 -4.96 -8.07 -2.06
N SER A 290 -4.80 -8.96 -1.08
CA SER A 290 -4.81 -8.62 0.34
C SER A 290 -3.39 -8.63 0.93
N VAL A 291 -2.99 -7.54 1.55
CA VAL A 291 -1.66 -7.40 2.17
C VAL A 291 -1.84 -7.28 3.67
N VAL A 292 -1.34 -8.27 4.40
CA VAL A 292 -1.36 -8.28 5.86
C VAL A 292 0.00 -7.81 6.39
N GLU A 293 0.02 -6.71 7.13
CA GLU A 293 1.22 -6.26 7.82
C GLU A 293 1.32 -6.92 9.21
N GLY A 294 2.43 -7.60 9.47
CA GLY A 294 2.73 -8.21 10.76
C GLY A 294 2.96 -7.18 11.87
N VAL A 295 2.80 -7.61 13.11
CA VAL A 295 3.14 -6.87 14.34
C VAL A 295 4.42 -7.43 14.97
N MET A 296 5.18 -6.56 15.66
CA MET A 296 6.42 -6.94 16.36
C MET A 296 7.37 -7.81 15.52
N GLY A 297 8.10 -8.75 16.13
CA GLY A 297 8.79 -9.83 15.44
C GLY A 297 7.83 -10.96 15.06
N TYR A 298 8.18 -11.72 14.03
CA TYR A 298 7.27 -12.68 13.39
C TYR A 298 6.68 -13.71 14.37
N TYR A 299 7.49 -14.21 15.31
CA TYR A 299 7.07 -15.19 16.32
C TYR A 299 6.73 -14.56 17.68
N ASP A 300 6.78 -13.24 17.81
CA ASP A 300 6.59 -12.56 19.10
C ASP A 300 5.10 -12.56 19.46
N GLY A 301 4.68 -13.57 20.24
CA GLY A 301 3.32 -13.71 20.74
C GLY A 301 3.11 -13.02 22.09
N VAL A 302 1.89 -13.17 22.59
CA VAL A 302 1.47 -12.68 23.90
C VAL A 302 2.29 -13.35 24.99
N GLY A 303 2.85 -12.56 25.92
CA GLY A 303 3.63 -13.08 27.05
C GLY A 303 5.09 -13.40 26.74
N GLY A 304 5.51 -13.40 25.47
CA GLY A 304 6.92 -13.50 25.06
C GLY A 304 7.57 -14.87 25.24
N ASN A 305 6.78 -15.91 25.51
CA ASN A 305 7.25 -17.29 25.68
C ASN A 305 6.48 -18.31 24.83
N ASP A 306 5.50 -17.86 24.06
CA ASP A 306 4.80 -18.64 23.04
C ASP A 306 4.55 -17.77 21.78
N THR A 307 3.83 -18.32 20.81
CA THR A 307 3.52 -17.67 19.54
C THR A 307 2.05 -17.26 19.41
N TRP A 308 1.24 -17.41 20.45
CA TRP A 308 -0.19 -17.08 20.36
C TRP A 308 -0.36 -15.57 20.17
N ALA A 309 -1.23 -15.16 19.25
CA ALA A 309 -1.44 -13.75 18.88
C ALA A 309 -0.17 -13.02 18.41
N SER A 310 0.69 -13.76 17.71
CA SER A 310 1.81 -13.23 16.93
C SER A 310 1.45 -13.08 15.45
N SER A 311 2.30 -12.41 14.69
CA SER A 311 2.19 -12.38 13.22
C SER A 311 2.13 -13.77 12.60
N TYR A 312 2.92 -14.72 13.13
CA TYR A 312 2.92 -16.11 12.70
C TYR A 312 1.56 -16.79 12.94
N ASP A 313 0.90 -16.49 14.06
CA ASP A 313 -0.41 -17.06 14.39
C ASP A 313 -1.48 -16.59 13.40
N THR A 314 -1.51 -15.29 13.10
CA THR A 314 -2.40 -14.73 12.07
C THR A 314 -2.08 -15.25 10.67
N ALA A 315 -0.79 -15.38 10.30
CA ALA A 315 -0.40 -15.96 9.02
C ALA A 315 -0.87 -17.41 8.87
N ARG A 316 -0.83 -18.19 9.96
CA ARG A 316 -1.37 -19.54 10.00
C ARG A 316 -2.88 -19.58 9.89
N ALA A 317 -3.58 -18.73 10.64
CA ALA A 317 -5.04 -18.66 10.63
C ALA A 317 -5.56 -18.39 9.20
N LEU A 318 -4.86 -17.54 8.46
CA LEU A 318 -5.19 -17.18 7.07
C LEU A 318 -4.55 -18.09 6.03
N ASP A 319 -3.68 -19.04 6.39
CA ASP A 319 -2.81 -19.71 5.43
C ASP A 319 -2.15 -18.73 4.43
N ALA A 320 -1.60 -17.63 4.97
CA ALA A 320 -0.98 -16.58 4.17
C ALA A 320 0.51 -16.87 3.97
N PRO A 321 1.04 -16.85 2.73
CA PRO A 321 2.48 -16.88 2.50
C PRO A 321 3.14 -15.62 3.09
N VAL A 322 4.29 -15.81 3.74
CA VAL A 322 4.97 -14.74 4.47
C VAL A 322 6.27 -14.33 3.79
N VAL A 323 6.47 -13.02 3.68
CA VAL A 323 7.71 -12.41 3.22
C VAL A 323 8.30 -11.59 4.38
N LEU A 324 9.54 -11.93 4.79
CA LEU A 324 10.21 -11.20 5.86
C LEU A 324 10.95 -9.97 5.32
N VAL A 325 10.62 -8.80 5.85
CA VAL A 325 11.39 -7.56 5.67
C VAL A 325 12.57 -7.58 6.64
N LEU A 326 13.77 -7.81 6.10
CA LEU A 326 14.99 -7.96 6.87
C LEU A 326 15.76 -6.66 6.96
N ASP A 327 16.05 -6.23 8.18
CA ASP A 327 16.96 -5.12 8.40
C ASP A 327 18.41 -5.57 8.21
N CYS A 328 19.03 -5.15 7.11
CA CYS A 328 20.37 -5.56 6.74
C CYS A 328 21.46 -4.58 7.25
N LYS A 329 21.07 -3.49 7.92
CA LYS A 329 22.01 -2.45 8.33
C LYS A 329 23.08 -3.01 9.27
N GLY A 330 24.34 -2.94 8.85
CA GLY A 330 25.48 -3.43 9.64
C GLY A 330 25.62 -4.95 9.69
N ALA A 331 24.88 -5.68 8.85
CA ALA A 331 24.95 -7.14 8.74
C ALA A 331 25.33 -7.59 7.32
N SER A 332 25.82 -8.83 7.20
CA SER A 332 26.12 -9.48 5.92
C SER A 332 25.68 -10.94 5.96
N LEU A 333 26.58 -11.91 5.79
CA LEU A 333 26.25 -13.34 5.72
C LEU A 333 25.52 -13.88 6.97
N SER A 334 25.67 -13.23 8.13
CA SER A 334 24.91 -13.56 9.34
C SER A 334 23.39 -13.48 9.14
N LEU A 335 22.91 -12.69 8.18
CA LEU A 335 21.48 -12.64 7.81
C LEU A 335 20.98 -14.00 7.31
N ALA A 336 21.80 -14.77 6.58
CA ALA A 336 21.43 -16.13 6.18
C ALA A 336 21.28 -17.07 7.38
N ALA A 337 22.10 -16.91 8.42
CA ALA A 337 21.96 -17.67 9.66
C ALA A 337 20.69 -17.29 10.43
N GLU A 338 20.35 -16.00 10.48
CA GLU A 338 19.09 -15.51 11.05
C GLU A 338 17.88 -16.11 10.31
N ILE A 339 17.83 -15.97 8.98
CA ILE A 339 16.76 -16.53 8.13
C ILE A 339 16.62 -18.04 8.36
N LYS A 340 17.73 -18.77 8.34
CA LYS A 340 17.73 -20.22 8.59
C LYS A 340 17.10 -20.54 9.96
N GLY A 341 17.44 -19.77 10.99
CA GLY A 341 16.82 -19.89 12.31
C GLY A 341 15.30 -19.70 12.27
N PHE A 342 14.81 -18.68 11.56
CA PHE A 342 13.37 -18.45 11.39
C PHE A 342 12.67 -19.58 10.62
N LEU A 343 13.30 -20.11 9.56
CA LEU A 343 12.77 -21.21 8.76
C LEU A 343 12.70 -22.53 9.54
N GLU A 344 13.71 -22.82 10.36
CA GLU A 344 13.81 -24.09 11.10
C GLU A 344 13.05 -24.08 12.44
N TYR A 345 12.78 -22.89 13.02
CA TYR A 345 12.12 -22.76 14.32
C TYR A 345 10.69 -23.33 14.32
N ARG A 346 9.92 -23.08 13.26
CA ARG A 346 8.59 -23.66 13.01
C ARG A 346 8.53 -24.24 11.61
N LYS A 347 8.23 -25.54 11.48
CA LYS A 347 8.16 -26.23 10.18
C LYS A 347 7.06 -25.69 9.28
N ASP A 348 5.99 -25.20 9.87
CA ASP A 348 4.83 -24.57 9.24
C ASP A 348 4.92 -23.04 9.28
N SER A 349 6.14 -22.46 9.28
CA SER A 349 6.39 -21.01 9.37
C SER A 349 5.72 -20.17 8.30
N ARG A 350 5.22 -20.74 7.20
CA ARG A 350 4.65 -20.03 6.03
C ARG A 350 5.60 -19.03 5.35
N ILE A 351 6.85 -18.90 5.80
CA ILE A 351 7.85 -18.04 5.16
C ILE A 351 8.16 -18.61 3.77
N ARG A 352 8.08 -17.75 2.76
CA ARG A 352 8.33 -18.08 1.34
C ARG A 352 9.39 -17.20 0.70
N GLY A 353 9.73 -16.08 1.34
CA GLY A 353 10.83 -15.25 0.89
C GLY A 353 11.16 -14.11 1.82
N VAL A 354 12.06 -13.25 1.35
CA VAL A 354 12.53 -12.08 2.07
C VAL A 354 12.65 -10.86 1.16
N ILE A 355 12.58 -9.67 1.75
CA ILE A 355 13.00 -8.41 1.14
C ILE A 355 14.11 -7.82 2.00
N LEU A 356 15.23 -7.46 1.39
CA LEU A 356 16.42 -6.96 2.09
C LEU A 356 16.35 -5.44 2.25
N ASN A 357 16.04 -4.94 3.44
CA ASN A 357 15.91 -3.51 3.71
C ASN A 357 17.22 -2.90 4.25
N ARG A 358 17.49 -1.63 3.92
CA ARG A 358 18.69 -0.87 4.30
C ARG A 358 20.00 -1.53 3.91
N ILE A 359 20.08 -1.97 2.65
CA ILE A 359 21.25 -2.67 2.08
C ILE A 359 21.74 -1.99 0.80
N SER A 360 23.05 -1.99 0.54
CA SER A 360 23.57 -1.52 -0.74
C SER A 360 23.33 -2.55 -1.85
N PRO A 361 23.12 -2.12 -3.11
CA PRO A 361 22.95 -3.02 -4.26
C PRO A 361 24.04 -4.10 -4.34
N VAL A 362 25.30 -3.69 -4.20
CA VAL A 362 26.47 -4.58 -4.23
C VAL A 362 26.43 -5.66 -3.13
N MET A 363 25.92 -5.34 -1.94
CA MET A 363 25.79 -6.33 -0.88
C MET A 363 24.57 -7.23 -1.11
N ALA A 364 23.46 -6.69 -1.63
CA ALA A 364 22.29 -7.47 -2.00
C ALA A 364 22.65 -8.54 -3.05
N GLU A 365 23.33 -8.17 -4.14
CA GLU A 365 23.82 -9.09 -5.18
C GLU A 365 24.65 -10.25 -4.61
N ARG A 366 25.46 -9.99 -3.58
CA ARG A 366 26.29 -11.00 -2.92
C ARG A 366 25.49 -11.93 -2.01
N LEU A 367 24.47 -11.40 -1.33
CA LEU A 367 23.69 -12.16 -0.35
C LEU A 367 22.56 -12.97 -0.97
N VAL A 368 21.98 -12.50 -2.08
CA VAL A 368 20.85 -13.17 -2.77
C VAL A 368 21.15 -14.67 -2.99
N PRO A 369 22.27 -15.08 -3.62
CA PRO A 369 22.55 -16.50 -3.86
C PRO A 369 22.72 -17.32 -2.57
N GLU A 370 23.22 -16.71 -1.49
CA GLU A 370 23.41 -17.40 -0.21
C GLU A 370 22.09 -17.60 0.54
N ILE A 371 21.16 -16.65 0.42
CA ILE A 371 19.82 -16.76 1.00
C ILE A 371 18.97 -17.75 0.21
N GLU A 372 19.04 -17.74 -1.13
CA GLU A 372 18.26 -18.65 -1.97
C GLU A 372 18.65 -20.12 -1.79
N LYS A 373 19.90 -20.42 -1.38
CA LYS A 373 20.31 -21.77 -0.96
C LYS A 373 19.51 -22.33 0.23
N LEU A 374 18.82 -21.47 0.99
CA LEU A 374 17.94 -21.87 2.09
C LEU A 374 16.55 -22.34 1.59
N GLY A 375 16.29 -22.27 0.28
CA GLY A 375 15.05 -22.74 -0.33
C GLY A 375 13.90 -21.73 -0.32
N ILE A 376 14.21 -20.43 -0.19
CA ILE A 376 13.23 -19.34 -0.27
C ILE A 376 13.68 -18.29 -1.28
N SER A 377 12.74 -17.51 -1.81
CA SER A 377 13.05 -16.44 -2.78
C SER A 377 13.51 -15.15 -2.09
N VAL A 378 14.41 -14.42 -2.73
CA VAL A 378 14.66 -13.02 -2.39
C VAL A 378 13.88 -12.14 -3.37
N PHE A 379 12.82 -11.49 -2.88
CA PHE A 379 11.96 -10.65 -3.70
C PHE A 379 12.56 -9.28 -4.01
N GLY A 380 13.81 -9.03 -3.60
CA GLY A 380 14.53 -7.80 -3.90
C GLY A 380 15.12 -7.15 -2.67
N TYR A 381 15.49 -5.88 -2.83
CA TYR A 381 16.14 -5.10 -1.80
C TYR A 381 15.67 -3.65 -1.80
N LEU A 382 15.94 -2.91 -0.72
CA LEU A 382 15.72 -1.47 -0.64
C LEU A 382 16.94 -0.81 -0.01
N PRO A 383 17.63 0.10 -0.72
CA PRO A 383 18.70 0.90 -0.13
C PRO A 383 18.22 1.81 1.00
N GLU A 384 19.15 2.26 1.83
CA GLU A 384 18.83 3.31 2.79
C GLU A 384 18.49 4.60 2.02
N CYS A 385 17.22 5.01 2.07
CA CYS A 385 16.72 6.20 1.39
C CYS A 385 15.95 7.11 2.37
N ASP A 386 15.98 8.42 2.14
CA ASP A 386 15.28 9.39 3.00
C ASP A 386 13.75 9.28 2.88
N ALA A 387 13.24 8.83 1.73
CA ALA A 387 11.82 8.57 1.51
C ALA A 387 11.24 7.51 2.47
N ALA A 388 12.06 6.54 2.89
CA ALA A 388 11.69 5.53 3.89
C ALA A 388 11.79 6.03 5.35
N LYS A 389 12.26 7.26 5.58
CA LYS A 389 12.33 7.84 6.93
C LYS A 389 11.02 8.56 7.26
N VAL A 390 10.11 7.86 7.90
CA VAL A 390 8.97 8.48 8.59
C VAL A 390 9.36 8.69 10.05
N THR A 391 9.37 9.96 10.48
CA THR A 391 9.65 10.30 11.87
C THR A 391 8.48 9.90 12.76
N SER A 392 8.75 9.68 14.06
CA SER A 392 7.73 9.32 15.04
C SER A 392 6.60 10.33 15.19
N ARG A 393 6.79 11.56 14.69
CA ARG A 393 5.78 12.63 14.73
C ARG A 393 4.64 12.40 13.73
N HIS A 394 4.86 11.66 12.65
CA HIS A 394 3.82 11.42 11.64
C HIS A 394 2.91 10.22 11.99
N LEU A 395 3.19 9.51 13.10
CA LEU A 395 2.42 8.35 13.57
C LEU A 395 1.09 8.81 14.22
N GLY A 396 0.17 9.31 13.39
CA GLY A 396 -1.16 9.79 13.78
C GLY A 396 -1.31 11.32 13.83
N LEU A 397 -0.23 12.08 13.60
CA LEU A 397 -0.25 13.54 13.51
C LEU A 397 0.24 13.93 12.12
N VAL A 398 -0.62 13.79 11.11
CA VAL A 398 -0.35 14.38 9.81
C VAL A 398 -1.03 15.74 9.80
N ILE A 399 -0.26 16.78 10.11
CA ILE A 399 -0.72 18.15 9.92
C ILE A 399 -1.00 18.35 8.40
N PRO A 400 -2.04 19.09 7.97
CA PRO A 400 -2.34 19.27 6.54
C PRO A 400 -1.15 19.64 5.66
N GLU A 401 -0.22 20.47 6.14
CA GLU A 401 1.02 20.82 5.43
C GLU A 401 2.02 19.66 5.30
N GLU A 402 2.05 18.74 6.26
CA GLU A 402 2.91 17.54 6.22
C GLU A 402 2.33 16.42 5.34
N SER A 403 1.02 16.45 5.08
CA SER A 403 0.35 15.51 4.17
C SER A 403 0.97 15.54 2.77
N GLY A 404 1.24 16.73 2.22
CA GLY A 404 1.85 16.85 0.90
C GLY A 404 3.24 16.22 0.82
N ALA A 405 4.08 16.48 1.83
CA ALA A 405 5.43 15.94 1.90
C ALA A 405 5.45 14.42 2.12
N LEU A 406 4.52 13.88 2.93
CA LEU A 406 4.38 12.43 3.11
C LEU A 406 4.00 11.74 1.80
N ARG A 407 3.07 12.33 1.03
CA ARG A 407 2.68 11.80 -0.28
C ARG A 407 3.84 11.74 -1.26
N GLU A 408 4.60 12.82 -1.39
CA GLU A 408 5.77 12.89 -2.26
C GLU A 408 6.81 11.81 -1.86
N ARG A 409 7.06 11.62 -0.56
CA ARG A 409 7.95 10.56 -0.07
C ARG A 409 7.45 9.17 -0.43
N LEU A 410 6.15 8.90 -0.25
CA LEU A 410 5.56 7.61 -0.60
C LEU A 410 5.63 7.35 -2.11
N GLU A 411 5.46 8.38 -2.94
CA GLU A 411 5.59 8.27 -4.39
C GLU A 411 7.02 7.96 -4.83
N LEU A 412 8.03 8.59 -4.21
CA LEU A 412 9.45 8.29 -4.42
C LEU A 412 9.80 6.89 -3.93
N LEU A 413 9.29 6.48 -2.77
CA LEU A 413 9.50 5.13 -2.23
C LEU A 413 8.91 4.06 -3.16
N ALA A 414 7.70 4.30 -3.69
CA ALA A 414 7.08 3.40 -4.66
C ALA A 414 7.94 3.27 -5.93
N LEU A 415 8.49 4.38 -6.45
CA LEU A 415 9.39 4.35 -7.61
C LEU A 415 10.68 3.56 -7.35
N GLU A 416 11.20 3.62 -6.13
CA GLU A 416 12.39 2.83 -5.77
C GLU A 416 12.05 1.34 -5.64
N ILE A 417 10.94 1.01 -5.00
CA ILE A 417 10.42 -0.36 -4.89
C ILE A 417 10.18 -0.97 -6.28
N GLU A 418 9.57 -0.23 -7.19
CA GLU A 418 9.36 -0.65 -8.59
C GLU A 418 10.66 -1.04 -9.32
N LYS A 419 11.79 -0.45 -8.95
CA LYS A 419 13.10 -0.74 -9.55
C LYS A 419 13.82 -1.91 -8.88
N THR A 420 13.58 -2.11 -7.59
CA THR A 420 14.47 -2.91 -6.72
C THR A 420 13.79 -4.12 -6.08
N VAL A 421 12.46 -4.21 -6.18
CA VAL A 421 11.64 -5.28 -5.64
C VAL A 421 10.81 -5.93 -6.76
N ASP A 422 10.74 -7.26 -6.78
CA ASP A 422 9.90 -8.05 -7.67
C ASP A 422 8.43 -7.98 -7.23
N VAL A 423 7.80 -6.83 -7.52
CA VAL A 423 6.40 -6.52 -7.23
C VAL A 423 5.44 -7.55 -7.86
N GLU A 424 5.82 -8.12 -9.01
CA GLU A 424 5.03 -9.11 -9.73
C GLU A 424 5.18 -10.51 -9.14
N GLY A 425 6.38 -10.89 -8.72
CA GLY A 425 6.63 -12.13 -7.99
C GLY A 425 5.87 -12.16 -6.66
N LEU A 426 5.79 -11.03 -5.96
CA LEU A 426 4.95 -10.90 -4.77
C LEU A 426 3.46 -11.08 -5.08
N LEU A 427 2.98 -10.52 -6.19
CA LEU A 427 1.58 -10.71 -6.63
C LEU A 427 1.31 -12.18 -7.00
N ARG A 428 2.23 -12.84 -7.71
CA ARG A 428 2.14 -14.29 -8.01
C ARG A 428 2.16 -15.14 -6.74
N LEU A 429 3.01 -14.80 -5.77
CA LEU A 429 3.06 -15.47 -4.47
C LEU A 429 1.71 -15.39 -3.75
N ALA A 430 1.07 -14.22 -3.79
CA ALA A 430 -0.23 -14.02 -3.18
C ALA A 430 -1.37 -14.79 -3.86
N GLY A 431 -1.35 -14.90 -5.19
CA GLY A 431 -2.29 -15.74 -5.94
C GLY A 431 -2.19 -17.22 -5.53
N GLY A 432 -0.96 -17.72 -5.38
CA GLY A 432 -0.69 -19.09 -4.96
C GLY A 432 -1.02 -19.43 -3.49
N ALA A 433 -1.65 -18.52 -2.72
CA ALA A 433 -2.06 -18.79 -1.33
C ALA A 433 -3.18 -19.84 -1.22
N GLY A 434 -3.85 -20.18 -2.33
CA GLY A 434 -4.92 -21.16 -2.39
C GLY A 434 -6.20 -20.73 -1.67
N GLU A 435 -7.18 -21.63 -1.64
CA GLU A 435 -8.45 -21.39 -0.98
C GLU A 435 -8.29 -21.29 0.55
N LEU A 436 -9.01 -20.35 1.16
CA LEU A 436 -9.15 -20.33 2.60
C LEU A 436 -9.98 -21.51 3.05
N LYS A 437 -9.66 -22.06 4.22
CA LYS A 437 -10.51 -23.07 4.84
C LYS A 437 -11.92 -22.50 4.99
N ASN A 438 -12.89 -23.26 4.53
CA ASN A 438 -14.26 -23.14 5.01
C ASN A 438 -14.30 -23.92 6.31
N ASP A 439 -14.26 -23.19 7.41
CA ASP A 439 -14.77 -23.73 8.65
C ASP A 439 -16.25 -24.02 8.36
N GLY A 440 -16.67 -25.27 8.54
CA GLY A 440 -17.97 -25.75 8.07
C GLY A 440 -19.11 -24.84 8.53
N GLU A 441 -20.24 -24.88 7.82
CA GLU A 441 -21.48 -24.19 8.16
C GLU A 441 -21.57 -23.96 9.67
N ALA A 442 -21.55 -22.68 10.06
CA ALA A 442 -21.58 -22.21 11.44
C ALA A 442 -22.37 -23.21 12.29
N ALA A 443 -21.72 -23.76 13.31
CA ALA A 443 -22.32 -24.75 14.19
C ALA A 443 -23.73 -24.28 14.59
N GLU A 444 -24.76 -24.98 14.11
CA GLU A 444 -26.14 -24.81 14.55
C GLU A 444 -26.17 -25.04 16.07
N GLY A 445 -25.96 -23.97 16.85
CA GLY A 445 -25.97 -24.06 18.31
C GLY A 445 -25.23 -22.98 19.12
N SER A 446 -24.31 -22.20 18.56
CA SER A 446 -23.71 -21.09 19.32
C SER A 446 -23.00 -20.08 18.43
N ALA A 447 -23.45 -18.82 18.51
CA ALA A 447 -23.12 -17.66 17.67
C ALA A 447 -23.96 -17.58 16.38
N GLU A 448 -25.05 -16.81 16.47
CA GLU A 448 -25.71 -16.24 15.30
C GLU A 448 -24.65 -15.58 14.43
N SER A 449 -24.65 -15.94 13.15
CA SER A 449 -23.85 -15.34 12.09
C SER A 449 -23.94 -13.82 12.18
N VAL A 450 -22.90 -13.19 12.70
CA VAL A 450 -22.75 -11.74 12.67
C VAL A 450 -22.45 -11.41 11.21
N ILE A 451 -23.10 -10.36 10.71
CA ILE A 451 -22.95 -9.81 9.35
C ILE A 451 -23.75 -10.57 8.26
N GLY A 452 -25.08 -10.47 8.37
CA GLY A 452 -25.95 -10.78 7.24
C GLY A 452 -27.42 -10.70 7.60
N VAL A 453 -28.00 -9.50 7.51
CA VAL A 453 -29.39 -9.14 7.16
C VAL A 453 -29.64 -7.73 7.69
N GLU A 454 -29.89 -6.77 6.79
CA GLU A 454 -30.60 -5.55 7.16
C GLU A 454 -31.92 -5.98 7.80
N ALA A 455 -32.04 -5.90 9.11
CA ALA A 455 -33.33 -6.06 9.77
C ALA A 455 -34.22 -4.87 9.34
N PRO A 456 -35.27 -5.07 8.54
CA PRO A 456 -36.14 -3.98 8.17
C PRO A 456 -36.95 -3.59 9.41
N GLY A 457 -36.66 -2.43 9.99
CA GLY A 457 -37.54 -1.83 11.01
C GLY A 457 -36.92 -1.47 12.37
N THR A 458 -35.60 -1.56 12.58
CA THR A 458 -34.98 -0.94 13.76
C THR A 458 -34.76 0.55 13.50
N GLU A 459 -35.37 1.40 14.32
CA GLU A 459 -35.15 2.85 14.33
C GLU A 459 -33.64 3.14 14.46
N ARG A 460 -33.10 3.95 13.54
CA ARG A 460 -31.69 4.34 13.55
C ARG A 460 -31.43 5.29 14.71
N ILE A 461 -30.37 5.04 15.46
CA ILE A 461 -29.99 5.85 16.63
C ILE A 461 -28.80 6.69 16.26
N ARG A 462 -28.95 8.01 16.31
CA ARG A 462 -27.86 8.93 16.00
C ARG A 462 -26.89 9.01 17.16
N ILE A 463 -25.62 8.70 16.92
CA ILE A 463 -24.54 8.73 17.92
C ILE A 463 -23.52 9.78 17.47
N GLY A 464 -23.25 10.77 18.32
CA GLY A 464 -22.18 11.73 18.04
C GLY A 464 -20.83 11.05 18.23
N ILE A 465 -19.96 11.06 17.22
CA ILE A 465 -18.61 10.49 17.29
C ILE A 465 -17.55 11.58 17.07
N ALA A 466 -16.61 11.71 18.00
CA ALA A 466 -15.51 12.66 17.85
C ALA A 466 -14.52 12.18 16.77
N ARG A 467 -14.28 12.95 15.71
CA ARG A 467 -13.26 12.64 14.70
C ARG A 467 -12.49 13.88 14.30
N ASP A 468 -11.22 13.88 14.64
CA ASP A 468 -10.25 14.89 14.25
C ASP A 468 -8.81 14.34 14.47
N GLU A 469 -7.81 15.21 14.45
CA GLU A 469 -6.41 14.82 14.72
C GLU A 469 -6.15 14.39 16.18
N ALA A 470 -6.99 14.82 17.13
CA ALA A 470 -6.94 14.44 18.54
C ALA A 470 -7.70 13.15 18.85
N PHE A 471 -8.75 12.84 18.10
CA PHE A 471 -9.64 11.68 18.26
C PHE A 471 -9.66 10.83 16.99
N CYS A 472 -8.57 10.08 16.79
CA CYS A 472 -8.32 9.34 15.55
C CYS A 472 -8.21 7.81 15.74
N PHE A 473 -8.30 7.30 16.97
CA PHE A 473 -8.17 5.86 17.24
C PHE A 473 -9.52 5.17 17.30
N TYR A 474 -9.90 4.55 16.19
CA TYR A 474 -11.10 3.73 16.05
C TYR A 474 -10.78 2.44 15.31
N TYR A 475 -11.28 1.31 15.82
CA TYR A 475 -11.33 0.08 15.03
C TYR A 475 -12.50 0.17 14.06
N GLN A 476 -12.23 -0.02 12.77
CA GLN A 476 -13.29 0.01 11.78
C GLN A 476 -14.31 -1.11 12.01
N GLU A 477 -13.86 -2.23 12.58
CA GLU A 477 -14.70 -3.36 12.96
C GLU A 477 -15.68 -3.00 14.08
N ASN A 478 -15.27 -2.18 15.04
CA ASN A 478 -16.17 -1.67 16.08
C ASN A 478 -17.26 -0.81 15.45
N ILE A 479 -16.89 0.12 14.56
CA ILE A 479 -17.83 1.02 13.89
C ILE A 479 -18.85 0.20 13.08
N LYS A 480 -18.39 -0.74 12.27
CA LYS A 480 -19.25 -1.63 11.48
C LYS A 480 -20.20 -2.46 12.35
N LEU A 481 -19.73 -2.95 13.49
CA LEU A 481 -20.57 -3.68 14.43
C LEU A 481 -21.69 -2.76 14.97
N PHE A 482 -21.37 -1.57 15.46
CA PHE A 482 -22.38 -0.62 15.94
C PHE A 482 -23.38 -0.22 14.84
N GLU A 483 -22.91 0.03 13.62
CA GLU A 483 -23.77 0.32 12.46
C GLU A 483 -24.72 -0.85 12.15
N SER A 484 -24.23 -2.09 12.19
CA SER A 484 -25.05 -3.29 11.99
C SER A 484 -26.13 -3.46 13.06
N LEU A 485 -25.92 -2.91 14.26
CA LEU A 485 -26.87 -2.90 15.38
C LEU A 485 -27.84 -1.70 15.35
N GLY A 486 -27.73 -0.83 14.34
CA GLY A 486 -28.61 0.30 14.10
C GLY A 486 -28.09 1.67 14.55
N ALA A 487 -26.79 1.80 14.85
CA ALA A 487 -26.17 3.11 15.08
C ALA A 487 -25.98 3.88 13.77
N GLU A 488 -26.26 5.17 13.81
CA GLU A 488 -25.90 6.14 12.77
C GLU A 488 -24.90 7.13 13.37
N PHE A 489 -23.65 7.04 12.95
CA PHE A 489 -22.61 7.93 13.47
C PHE A 489 -22.68 9.31 12.81
N VAL A 490 -22.74 10.34 13.65
CA VAL A 490 -22.68 11.75 13.25
C VAL A 490 -21.35 12.30 13.73
N GLU A 491 -20.43 12.46 12.80
CA GLU A 491 -19.08 12.95 13.10
C GLU A 491 -19.11 14.42 13.52
N PHE A 492 -18.29 14.78 14.51
CA PHE A 492 -18.00 16.15 14.90
C PHE A 492 -16.53 16.30 15.25
N ASP A 493 -16.01 17.52 15.16
CA ASP A 493 -14.62 17.87 15.41
C ASP A 493 -14.50 18.65 16.74
N PRO A 494 -14.04 18.00 17.82
CA PRO A 494 -13.87 18.66 19.12
C PRO A 494 -13.01 19.92 19.14
N MET A 495 -12.10 20.11 18.18
CA MET A 495 -11.27 21.30 18.08
C MET A 495 -11.92 22.45 17.30
N ARG A 496 -12.90 22.17 16.46
CA ARG A 496 -13.43 23.14 15.48
C ARG A 496 -14.92 23.39 15.60
N ASP A 497 -15.73 22.39 15.94
CA ASP A 497 -17.17 22.52 16.08
C ASP A 497 -17.53 23.15 17.42
N GLU A 498 -18.31 24.22 17.40
CA GLU A 498 -18.70 24.94 18.62
C GLU A 498 -19.76 24.20 19.46
N HIS A 499 -20.47 23.24 18.85
CA HIS A 499 -21.65 22.59 19.42
C HIS A 499 -21.69 21.09 19.09
N LEU A 500 -22.30 20.30 19.96
CA LEU A 500 -22.59 18.90 19.69
C LEU A 500 -23.60 18.77 18.53
N PRO A 501 -23.54 17.68 17.74
CA PRO A 501 -24.55 17.41 16.74
C PRO A 501 -25.94 17.32 17.34
N LYS A 502 -26.93 17.89 16.64
CA LYS A 502 -28.33 17.88 17.08
C LYS A 502 -28.92 16.47 17.00
N GLU A 503 -29.81 16.18 17.95
CA GLU A 503 -30.64 14.95 17.99
C GLU A 503 -29.81 13.67 18.05
N ILE A 504 -28.71 13.70 18.80
CA ILE A 504 -27.95 12.50 19.15
C ILE A 504 -28.48 11.89 20.45
N ALA A 505 -28.44 10.56 20.54
CA ALA A 505 -28.88 9.78 21.69
C ALA A 505 -27.72 9.31 22.58
N GLY A 506 -26.49 9.51 22.13
CA GLY A 506 -25.28 9.14 22.86
C GLY A 506 -24.03 9.74 22.21
N LEU A 507 -22.93 9.70 22.96
CA LEU A 507 -21.62 10.21 22.55
C LEU A 507 -20.56 9.11 22.60
N MET A 508 -19.75 9.04 21.54
CA MET A 508 -18.56 8.21 21.45
C MET A 508 -17.32 9.09 21.31
N LEU A 509 -16.46 9.05 22.32
CA LEU A 509 -15.18 9.76 22.37
C LEU A 509 -14.06 8.73 22.32
N GLY A 510 -13.55 8.43 21.13
CA GLY A 510 -12.49 7.44 20.94
C GLY A 510 -11.14 7.87 21.47
N GLY A 511 -10.14 7.05 21.17
CA GLY A 511 -8.77 7.37 21.53
C GLY A 511 -8.09 8.37 20.60
N GLY A 512 -6.84 8.68 20.92
CA GLY A 512 -5.97 9.54 20.11
C GLY A 512 -5.03 10.31 21.02
N TYR A 513 -4.73 11.55 20.65
CA TYR A 513 -3.71 12.38 21.29
C TYR A 513 -4.24 13.75 21.75
N PRO A 514 -5.32 13.82 22.54
CA PRO A 514 -5.87 15.11 23.00
C PRO A 514 -4.85 15.96 23.76
N GLU A 515 -3.87 15.34 24.42
CA GLU A 515 -2.78 16.03 25.12
C GLU A 515 -1.90 16.89 24.21
N LEU A 516 -1.81 16.56 22.91
CA LEU A 516 -1.07 17.35 21.94
C LEU A 516 -1.86 18.54 21.39
N TYR A 517 -3.18 18.53 21.60
CA TYR A 517 -4.12 19.55 21.15
C TYR A 517 -4.86 20.21 22.33
N ALA A 518 -4.35 20.03 23.55
CA ALA A 518 -5.02 20.43 24.78
C ALA A 518 -5.39 21.91 24.79
N GLU A 519 -4.53 22.80 24.27
CA GLU A 519 -4.85 24.24 24.18
C GLU A 519 -6.09 24.51 23.32
N ARG A 520 -6.19 23.87 22.14
CA ARG A 520 -7.31 24.05 21.21
C ARG A 520 -8.59 23.47 21.79
N LEU A 521 -8.49 22.26 22.35
CA LEU A 521 -9.60 21.58 23.00
C LEU A 521 -10.12 22.37 24.21
N SER A 522 -9.22 22.93 25.03
CA SER A 522 -9.55 23.77 26.18
C SER A 522 -10.21 25.09 25.77
N ALA A 523 -9.76 25.68 24.65
CA ALA A 523 -10.32 26.92 24.11
C ALA A 523 -11.77 26.76 23.63
N ASN A 524 -12.21 25.55 23.27
CA ASN A 524 -13.58 25.24 22.83
C ASN A 524 -14.55 25.13 24.02
N GLY A 525 -14.69 26.21 24.79
CA GLY A 525 -15.47 26.22 26.02
C GLY A 525 -16.98 26.04 25.85
N SER A 526 -17.53 26.21 24.65
CA SER A 526 -18.94 25.90 24.36
C SER A 526 -19.15 24.39 24.31
N LEU A 527 -18.33 23.68 23.54
CA LEU A 527 -18.44 22.23 23.40
C LEU A 527 -18.14 21.49 24.70
N LEU A 528 -17.12 21.91 25.45
CA LEU A 528 -16.80 21.36 26.77
C LEU A 528 -18.00 21.42 27.73
N ARG A 529 -18.71 22.55 27.70
CA ARG A 529 -19.89 22.77 28.54
C ARG A 529 -21.05 21.88 28.10
N GLU A 530 -21.30 21.77 26.80
CA GLU A 530 -22.37 20.90 26.28
C GLU A 530 -22.12 19.42 26.59
N ILE A 531 -20.87 18.95 26.49
CA ILE A 531 -20.52 17.57 26.89
C ILE A 531 -20.80 17.37 28.38
N LYS A 532 -20.42 18.32 29.23
CA LYS A 532 -20.70 18.26 30.67
C LYS A 532 -22.19 18.24 30.98
N GLU A 533 -22.95 19.12 30.32
CA GLU A 533 -24.41 19.20 30.46
C GLU A 533 -25.11 17.94 29.96
N ALA A 534 -24.66 17.37 28.83
CA ALA A 534 -25.17 16.12 28.29
C ALA A 534 -24.94 14.95 29.26
N ALA A 535 -23.72 14.84 29.82
CA ALA A 535 -23.39 13.83 30.83
C ALA A 535 -24.27 13.99 32.08
N ALA A 536 -24.41 15.22 32.59
CA ALA A 536 -25.25 15.52 33.75
C ALA A 536 -26.74 15.28 33.49
N GLY A 537 -27.19 15.44 32.25
CA GLY A 537 -28.54 15.12 31.77
C GLY A 537 -28.79 13.61 31.60
N GLY A 538 -27.76 12.77 31.79
CA GLY A 538 -27.88 11.31 31.68
C GLY A 538 -27.69 10.76 30.27
N MET A 539 -27.20 11.56 29.31
CA MET A 539 -26.85 11.06 27.98
C MET A 539 -25.75 9.98 28.11
N PRO A 540 -25.92 8.81 27.47
CA PRO A 540 -24.87 7.81 27.43
C PRO A 540 -23.59 8.32 26.75
N ILE A 541 -22.45 8.12 27.41
CA ILE A 541 -21.12 8.52 26.90
C ILE A 541 -20.18 7.33 27.00
N LEU A 542 -19.64 6.91 25.87
CA LEU A 542 -18.57 5.92 25.75
C LEU A 542 -17.27 6.65 25.45
N ALA A 543 -16.28 6.58 26.34
CA ALA A 543 -15.02 7.31 26.21
C ALA A 543 -13.79 6.43 26.45
N GLU A 544 -12.92 6.32 25.45
CA GLU A 544 -11.74 5.44 25.50
C GLU A 544 -10.45 6.26 25.41
N CYS A 545 -9.47 5.93 26.26
CA CYS A 545 -8.13 6.55 26.29
C CYS A 545 -8.14 8.08 26.16
N GLY A 546 -7.94 8.64 24.96
CA GLY A 546 -7.97 10.08 24.71
C GLY A 546 -9.32 10.71 25.07
N GLY A 547 -10.44 10.10 24.67
CA GLY A 547 -11.77 10.51 25.11
C GLY A 547 -11.90 10.54 26.62
N PHE A 548 -11.35 9.53 27.31
CA PHE A 548 -11.32 9.50 28.76
C PHE A 548 -10.50 10.66 29.35
N LEU A 549 -9.34 11.01 28.76
CA LEU A 549 -8.57 12.18 29.19
C LEU A 549 -9.38 13.48 29.03
N TYR A 550 -10.08 13.64 27.91
CA TYR A 550 -10.88 14.81 27.59
C TYR A 550 -12.09 15.01 28.52
N LEU A 551 -12.56 13.96 29.18
CA LEU A 551 -13.65 14.04 30.16
C LEU A 551 -13.25 14.53 31.56
N HIS A 552 -11.96 14.63 31.87
CA HIS A 552 -11.48 15.11 33.17
C HIS A 552 -11.74 16.60 33.38
N GLU A 553 -11.60 17.10 34.61
CA GLU A 553 -11.60 18.54 34.89
C GLU A 553 -10.36 19.21 34.30
N GLU A 554 -9.22 18.53 34.38
CA GLU A 554 -7.92 19.07 34.02
C GLU A 554 -7.09 18.05 33.24
N LEU A 555 -6.39 18.53 32.21
CA LEU A 555 -5.37 17.79 31.48
C LEU A 555 -4.03 18.56 31.54
N GLU A 556 -3.01 17.90 32.09
CA GLU A 556 -1.64 18.42 32.13
C GLU A 556 -0.89 18.06 30.84
N THR A 557 -0.33 19.04 30.14
CA THR A 557 0.49 18.83 28.93
C THR A 557 1.88 18.32 29.31
N LYS A 558 2.66 17.88 28.31
CA LYS A 558 4.03 17.42 28.55
C LYS A 558 4.94 18.54 29.04
N GLU A 559 4.61 19.77 28.68
CA GLU A 559 5.30 21.01 29.07
C GLU A 559 4.94 21.45 30.49
N GLY A 560 3.98 20.78 31.14
CA GLY A 560 3.55 21.04 32.52
C GLY A 560 2.43 22.08 32.64
N GLU A 561 1.80 22.46 31.52
CA GLU A 561 0.63 23.34 31.55
C GLU A 561 -0.62 22.55 31.90
N VAL A 562 -1.44 23.08 32.82
CA VAL A 562 -2.70 22.43 33.24
C VAL A 562 -3.86 23.20 32.63
N LEU A 563 -4.64 22.52 31.81
CA LEU A 563 -5.72 23.13 31.03
C LEU A 563 -7.08 22.52 31.40
N PRO A 564 -8.15 23.34 31.53
CA PRO A 564 -9.48 22.82 31.80
C PRO A 564 -10.04 22.03 30.62
N MET A 565 -10.69 20.92 30.92
CA MET A 565 -11.36 20.03 29.96
C MET A 565 -12.86 19.92 30.30
N ALA A 566 -13.55 18.85 29.89
CA ALA A 566 -15.02 18.82 29.97
C ALA A 566 -15.53 18.77 31.42
N GLY A 567 -14.73 18.26 32.36
CA GLY A 567 -15.07 18.22 33.78
C GLY A 567 -16.29 17.37 34.10
N VAL A 568 -16.45 16.26 33.38
CA VAL A 568 -17.41 15.18 33.67
C VAL A 568 -16.87 14.28 34.78
N ILE A 569 -15.56 14.02 34.76
CA ILE A 569 -14.85 13.21 35.75
C ILE A 569 -14.06 14.14 36.67
N ALA A 570 -14.38 14.12 37.97
CA ALA A 570 -13.67 14.89 38.97
C ALA A 570 -12.24 14.35 39.17
N GLY A 571 -11.23 15.13 38.79
CA GLY A 571 -9.85 14.70 38.77
C GLY A 571 -9.07 15.22 37.58
N ARG A 572 -7.78 14.86 37.55
CA ARG A 572 -6.83 15.33 36.53
C ARG A 572 -6.13 14.17 35.82
N ALA A 573 -5.85 14.37 34.55
CA ALA A 573 -4.98 13.54 33.75
C ALA A 573 -3.58 14.17 33.64
N PHE A 574 -2.52 13.37 33.79
CA PHE A 574 -1.15 13.87 33.87
C PHE A 574 -0.12 12.97 33.18
N PRO A 575 0.97 13.54 32.63
CA PRO A 575 2.03 12.76 31.99
C PRO A 575 2.80 11.96 33.04
N THR A 576 3.08 10.69 32.73
CA THR A 576 3.89 9.82 33.60
C THR A 576 5.36 9.74 33.19
N GLY A 577 5.71 10.31 32.02
CA GLY A 577 7.07 10.30 31.46
C GLY A 577 7.54 8.93 30.96
N LYS A 578 6.72 7.89 31.07
CA LYS A 578 7.03 6.52 30.61
C LYS A 578 5.76 5.84 30.11
N LEU A 579 5.95 4.79 29.32
CA LEU A 579 4.83 4.00 28.83
C LEU A 579 4.19 3.23 30.00
N SER A 580 2.89 3.42 30.19
CA SER A 580 2.11 2.80 31.27
C SER A 580 1.15 1.73 30.71
N ARG A 581 0.95 0.67 31.49
CA ARG A 581 -0.06 -0.39 31.28
C ARG A 581 -0.14 -1.02 29.86
N PHE A 582 0.96 -1.00 29.11
CA PHE A 582 1.05 -1.41 27.70
C PHE A 582 0.63 -2.85 27.35
N GLY A 583 -0.12 -2.99 26.27
CA GLY A 583 -0.43 -4.24 25.56
C GLY A 583 -1.83 -4.77 25.88
N TYR A 584 -2.13 -5.97 25.37
CA TYR A 584 -3.41 -6.65 25.53
C TYR A 584 -3.91 -6.77 26.97
N ILE A 585 -5.23 -6.76 27.13
CA ILE A 585 -5.95 -7.01 28.38
C ILE A 585 -7.28 -7.72 28.11
N GLY A 586 -7.74 -8.47 29.11
CA GLY A 586 -9.14 -8.85 29.28
C GLY A 586 -9.77 -7.96 30.34
N LEU A 587 -10.97 -7.45 30.08
CA LEU A 587 -11.69 -6.56 30.99
C LEU A 587 -12.89 -7.30 31.56
N VAL A 588 -12.93 -7.43 32.89
CA VAL A 588 -13.98 -8.13 33.63
C VAL A 588 -14.65 -7.18 34.63
N PRO A 589 -15.98 -7.20 34.77
CA PRO A 589 -16.65 -6.29 35.68
C PRO A 589 -16.71 -6.86 37.11
N TYR A 590 -16.79 -5.97 38.12
CA TYR A 590 -16.98 -6.39 39.52
C TYR A 590 -18.44 -6.72 39.88
N GLY A 591 -19.37 -6.40 38.99
CA GLY A 591 -20.80 -6.66 39.06
C GLY A 591 -21.45 -6.22 37.76
N ASP A 592 -22.77 -6.20 37.67
CA ASP A 592 -23.44 -5.71 36.47
C ASP A 592 -23.09 -4.24 36.18
N THR A 593 -22.68 -3.96 34.95
CA THR A 593 -22.42 -2.61 34.41
C THR A 593 -23.30 -2.36 33.18
N PRO A 594 -23.41 -1.11 32.70
CA PRO A 594 -24.12 -0.83 31.45
C PRO A 594 -23.52 -1.52 30.22
N LEU A 595 -22.24 -1.94 30.28
CA LEU A 595 -21.53 -2.58 29.16
C LEU A 595 -21.46 -4.11 29.29
N LEU A 596 -21.14 -4.61 30.48
CA LEU A 596 -20.88 -6.03 30.76
C LEU A 596 -21.66 -6.52 31.99
N LYS A 597 -22.09 -7.78 31.94
CA LYS A 597 -22.70 -8.51 33.05
C LYS A 597 -21.66 -9.24 33.87
N GLU A 598 -21.99 -9.53 35.13
CA GLU A 598 -21.10 -10.32 35.99
C GLU A 598 -20.76 -11.67 35.32
N GLY A 599 -19.47 -12.00 35.25
CA GLY A 599 -18.97 -13.21 34.61
C GLY A 599 -18.66 -13.09 33.12
N GLU A 600 -19.00 -11.97 32.48
CA GLU A 600 -18.57 -11.68 31.11
C GLU A 600 -17.18 -11.03 31.07
N GLU A 601 -16.55 -11.11 29.89
CA GLU A 601 -15.27 -10.46 29.59
C GLU A 601 -15.35 -9.80 28.21
N ILE A 602 -14.64 -8.70 28.03
CA ILE A 602 -14.35 -8.12 26.70
C ILE A 602 -12.85 -7.93 26.55
N ARG A 603 -12.34 -8.13 25.33
CA ARG A 603 -10.91 -7.98 25.05
C ARG A 603 -10.60 -6.56 24.58
N GLY A 604 -9.41 -6.11 24.93
CA GLY A 604 -8.92 -4.79 24.56
C GLY A 604 -7.40 -4.69 24.70
N HIS A 605 -6.90 -3.47 24.58
CA HIS A 605 -5.50 -3.17 24.86
C HIS A 605 -5.36 -1.77 25.47
N GLU A 606 -4.21 -1.52 26.08
CA GLU A 606 -3.86 -0.19 26.58
C GLU A 606 -2.49 0.23 26.02
N PHE A 607 -2.36 1.50 25.65
CA PHE A 607 -1.11 2.15 25.27
C PHE A 607 -1.21 3.64 25.59
N HIS A 608 -0.59 4.08 26.68
CA HIS A 608 -0.67 5.49 27.10
C HIS A 608 0.56 5.95 27.88
N TYR A 609 0.84 7.25 27.77
CA TYR A 609 1.89 7.96 28.52
C TYR A 609 1.30 8.87 29.61
N TRP A 610 -0.02 9.01 29.66
CA TRP A 610 -0.77 9.75 30.66
C TRP A 610 -1.46 8.80 31.63
N ASP A 611 -1.59 9.19 32.88
CA ASP A 611 -2.41 8.49 33.88
C ASP A 611 -3.42 9.46 34.47
N SER A 612 -4.39 8.94 35.22
CA SER A 612 -5.48 9.70 35.82
C SER A 612 -5.53 9.52 37.32
N THR A 613 -5.86 10.59 38.05
CA THR A 613 -6.16 10.50 39.50
C THR A 613 -7.49 9.80 39.79
N ALA A 614 -8.31 9.56 38.78
CA ALA A 614 -9.63 8.95 38.84
C ALA A 614 -9.79 7.93 37.71
N CYS A 615 -9.08 6.79 37.77
CA CYS A 615 -9.12 5.74 36.74
C CYS A 615 -10.46 4.98 36.64
N GLY A 616 -11.36 5.15 37.62
CA GLY A 616 -12.55 4.31 37.79
C GLY A 616 -12.24 2.99 38.51
N ASN A 617 -13.28 2.31 38.96
CA ASN A 617 -13.18 1.07 39.73
C ASN A 617 -14.33 0.09 39.46
N ALA A 618 -15.08 0.28 38.38
CA ALA A 618 -16.21 -0.60 38.04
C ALA A 618 -15.74 -1.94 37.45
N MET A 619 -14.57 -1.95 36.82
CA MET A 619 -14.03 -3.11 36.14
C MET A 619 -12.55 -3.31 36.47
N LYS A 620 -12.06 -4.51 36.16
CA LYS A 620 -10.67 -4.91 36.33
C LYS A 620 -10.09 -5.29 34.98
N ALA A 621 -9.03 -4.60 34.58
CA ALA A 621 -8.21 -5.00 33.45
C ALA A 621 -7.21 -6.06 33.90
N VAL A 622 -7.10 -7.16 33.17
CA VAL A 622 -6.26 -8.32 33.49
C VAL A 622 -5.31 -8.57 32.32
N LYS A 623 -4.00 -8.63 32.60
CA LYS A 623 -3.02 -9.01 31.59
C LYS A 623 -3.18 -10.48 31.21
N PRO A 624 -2.91 -10.85 29.94
CA PRO A 624 -2.81 -12.26 29.56
C PRO A 624 -1.88 -13.04 30.50
N GLY A 625 -2.32 -14.22 30.93
CA GLY A 625 -1.65 -15.03 31.95
C GLY A 625 -1.91 -14.61 33.41
N GLY A 626 -2.74 -13.58 33.66
CA GLY A 626 -3.35 -13.29 34.96
C GLY A 626 -2.43 -12.72 36.05
N LYS A 627 -1.14 -12.54 35.79
CA LYS A 627 -0.15 -12.12 36.81
C LYS A 627 -0.22 -10.63 37.22
N ARG A 628 -0.82 -9.78 36.38
CA ARG A 628 -0.99 -8.34 36.63
C ARG A 628 -2.41 -7.94 36.29
N SER A 629 -2.98 -7.09 37.14
CA SER A 629 -4.28 -6.46 36.93
C SER A 629 -4.33 -5.10 37.61
N TRP A 630 -5.30 -4.28 37.24
CA TRP A 630 -5.60 -3.01 37.88
C TRP A 630 -7.09 -2.68 37.73
N ASP A 631 -7.59 -1.86 38.65
CA ASP A 631 -8.93 -1.29 38.57
C ASP A 631 -8.97 -0.18 37.53
N CYS A 632 -10.06 -0.13 36.77
CA CYS A 632 -10.30 0.89 35.77
C CYS A 632 -11.80 1.01 35.46
N ILE A 633 -12.10 1.94 34.56
CA ILE A 633 -13.43 2.21 33.99
C ILE A 633 -14.38 2.82 35.01
N HIS A 634 -14.91 3.99 34.67
CA HIS A 634 -16.14 4.52 35.26
C HIS A 634 -17.33 3.90 34.53
N ALA A 635 -18.33 3.45 35.27
CA ALA A 635 -19.51 2.79 34.72
C ALA A 635 -20.81 3.24 35.41
N ASP A 636 -20.88 4.53 35.77
CA ASP A 636 -21.99 5.10 36.55
C ASP A 636 -23.03 5.77 35.64
N GLY A 637 -24.29 5.32 35.74
CA GLY A 637 -25.40 5.84 34.94
C GLY A 637 -25.18 5.59 33.44
N GLY A 638 -25.06 6.66 32.66
CA GLY A 638 -24.78 6.61 31.22
C GLY A 638 -23.29 6.63 30.86
N LEU A 639 -22.39 6.86 31.83
CA LEU A 639 -20.96 7.03 31.57
C LEU A 639 -20.23 5.68 31.57
N LEU A 640 -19.51 5.41 30.49
CA LEU A 640 -18.54 4.33 30.35
C LEU A 640 -17.22 4.91 29.87
N ALA A 641 -16.25 5.07 30.78
CA ALA A 641 -15.03 5.81 30.44
C ALA A 641 -13.76 5.26 31.10
N GLY A 642 -12.69 5.07 30.33
CA GLY A 642 -11.37 4.71 30.86
C GLY A 642 -10.29 4.53 29.79
N PHE A 643 -9.09 4.13 30.23
CA PHE A 643 -7.94 3.90 29.35
C PHE A 643 -8.05 2.74 28.35
N PRO A 644 -8.70 1.61 28.67
CA PRO A 644 -8.85 0.51 27.72
C PRO A 644 -9.43 0.93 26.37
N HIS A 645 -8.78 0.49 25.30
CA HIS A 645 -9.35 0.46 23.96
C HIS A 645 -10.02 -0.88 23.75
N LEU A 646 -11.33 -0.89 23.57
CA LEU A 646 -12.12 -2.12 23.53
C LEU A 646 -12.29 -2.61 22.09
N TYR A 647 -12.24 -3.92 21.91
CA TYR A 647 -12.56 -4.57 20.63
C TYR A 647 -13.92 -5.25 20.76
N TYR A 648 -14.99 -4.51 20.41
CA TYR A 648 -16.38 -4.96 20.62
C TYR A 648 -16.76 -6.26 19.90
N PRO A 649 -16.17 -6.62 18.73
CA PRO A 649 -16.40 -7.95 18.16
C PRO A 649 -15.96 -9.12 19.07
N SER A 650 -15.09 -8.89 20.06
CA SER A 650 -14.74 -9.93 21.04
C SER A 650 -15.86 -10.23 22.05
N ASN A 651 -16.85 -9.34 22.18
CA ASN A 651 -18.09 -9.54 22.93
C ASN A 651 -19.21 -8.60 22.38
N PRO A 652 -19.91 -8.99 21.29
CA PRO A 652 -20.88 -8.12 20.62
C PRO A 652 -22.03 -7.63 21.50
N SER A 653 -22.44 -8.43 22.49
CA SER A 653 -23.49 -8.05 23.45
C SER A 653 -23.15 -6.79 24.25
N ALA A 654 -21.86 -6.45 24.38
CA ALA A 654 -21.43 -5.19 24.98
C ALA A 654 -21.87 -3.97 24.14
N ALA A 655 -21.66 -4.02 22.83
CA ALA A 655 -22.09 -2.97 21.91
C ALA A 655 -23.62 -2.84 21.87
N GLU A 656 -24.33 -3.97 21.84
CA GLU A 656 -25.79 -4.02 21.88
C GLU A 656 -26.37 -3.33 23.11
N ARG A 657 -25.86 -3.65 24.30
CA ARG A 657 -26.33 -3.08 25.57
C ARG A 657 -26.09 -1.58 25.66
N TRP A 658 -24.93 -1.11 25.21
CA TRP A 658 -24.66 0.33 25.16
C TRP A 658 -25.61 1.03 24.20
N LEU A 659 -25.85 0.47 23.02
CA LEU A 659 -26.76 1.06 22.05
C LEU A 659 -28.22 1.04 22.55
N GLU A 660 -28.63 0.01 23.29
CA GLU A 660 -29.94 -0.04 23.95
C GLU A 660 -30.07 1.00 25.07
N LEU A 661 -28.97 1.33 25.75
CA LEU A 661 -28.94 2.44 26.71
C LEU A 661 -29.18 3.78 26.01
N CYS A 662 -28.57 4.00 24.84
CA CYS A 662 -28.84 5.18 23.99
C CYS A 662 -30.31 5.25 23.57
N ARG A 663 -30.95 4.12 23.21
CA ARG A 663 -32.40 4.07 22.89
C ARG A 663 -33.30 4.48 24.06
N LYS A 664 -32.89 4.20 25.30
CA LYS A 664 -33.68 4.52 26.51
C LYS A 664 -33.47 5.94 27.01
N GLY A 665 -32.39 6.59 26.56
CA GLY A 665 -32.05 7.97 26.90
C GLY A 665 -32.72 9.04 26.03
N THR A 666 -33.36 8.63 24.92
CA THR A 666 -34.30 9.43 24.12
C THR A 666 -35.71 9.33 24.68
#